data_AF-A0A060WZ42-F1
#
_entry.id   AF-A0A060WZ42-F1
#
_cell.length_a   1.000
_cell.length_b   1.000
_cell.length_c   1.000
_cell.angle_alpha   90.00
_cell.angle_beta   90.00
_cell.angle_gamma   90.00
#
_symmetry.space_group_name_H-M   'P 1'
#
loop_
_entity.id
_entity.type
_entity.pdbx_description
1 polymer ?
#
loop_
_entity_poly.entity_id
_entity_poly.type
_entity_poly.pdbx_seq_one_letter_code
_entity_poly.pdbx_strand_id
1 'polypeptide(L)'
;MRLVPGSPRPLPLLAVVLALALTALLPHLAMGVTPFPQDLEPISIGGREHSYLYPSFQGLMSDNDTVRLGLDFQRMLRINHMLYIAARDHVFAVSLSASSEQIVPQQKLTWKTKDVDKCTVRGKNSDECYNYIKVLVPRNDETLFACGTNAFNPTCRNYKMSTLEQDGEEVVGQARCPFESRQSNVGLFAGGDFYSATMTDFLASDAVIYRSLGESSPVLRTVKYDSKWLREPHFLHAIEYGNYVYFFFSEIAVEYTTLGKVVFSRVARVCKNDNGGSPRVLERYWTSFLKARLNCSVPGDSFFYFDVLQSLTNVLQINLRPAVLGVFTTQANRSVTVPGSNMTDGHTDIHITGSAVCAFYMDDIEKAFNGKFKEQRNSESAWTPVPEEQVPKPRPGCCAGDGSAAAYKSSTTFPDDTLTFIKNHPLMDEAVPSVNHRPYFTRTTSRFKLTQLAVDTSAGPYKNHTVLFLGSEDGRVLKILASTQLNASFSTQLLEDIDVYNPTKCNVRGEDRRVLGLELDREHHALFVAFSSCVVRVPLSRCNDYGSCKKSCLSSRDPYCVWQRTGSCVTVVPRFRGGFEQDVENGYPHYPDSCHDVLATTRKQNTLADSAYGKTTPTTTASTTNQVAPFPKVAGDSERGTGPDGSPPVPVGDQGSPDSEAISVEMEGKEVGCLSAEL
;
A
#
# COMPACT_ATOMS: atom_id res chain seq x y z
N MET A 1 -29.36 81.09 -47.72
CA MET A 1 -30.19 81.48 -46.55
C MET A 1 -30.63 80.21 -45.82
N ARG A 2 -30.32 80.13 -44.51
CA ARG A 2 -31.03 79.47 -43.39
C ARG A 2 -31.54 78.00 -43.49
N LEU A 3 -31.11 77.21 -42.47
CA LEU A 3 -31.87 76.29 -41.55
C LEU A 3 -32.70 75.15 -42.20
N VAL A 4 -32.85 73.90 -41.72
CA VAL A 4 -32.55 73.12 -40.49
C VAL A 4 -32.85 71.63 -40.84
N PRO A 5 -32.38 70.63 -40.04
CA PRO A 5 -32.36 69.22 -40.41
C PRO A 5 -33.61 68.43 -39.98
N GLY A 6 -33.91 67.35 -40.70
CA GLY A 6 -34.87 66.30 -40.32
C GLY A 6 -34.15 65.06 -39.77
N SER A 7 -34.61 64.59 -38.61
CA SER A 7 -34.14 63.43 -37.84
C SER A 7 -34.25 62.07 -38.56
N PRO A 8 -33.35 61.10 -38.31
CA PRO A 8 -33.65 59.68 -38.48
C PRO A 8 -34.14 59.04 -37.16
N ARG A 9 -35.01 58.05 -37.32
CA ARG A 9 -35.77 57.32 -36.27
C ARG A 9 -34.86 56.47 -35.36
N PRO A 10 -35.26 56.20 -34.10
CA PRO A 10 -34.48 55.35 -33.19
C PRO A 10 -34.66 53.86 -33.54
N LEU A 11 -33.55 53.12 -33.57
CA LEU A 11 -33.53 51.66 -33.52
C LEU A 11 -34.18 51.18 -32.20
N PRO A 12 -34.91 50.05 -32.18
CA PRO A 12 -35.64 49.64 -31.00
C PRO A 12 -34.64 49.16 -29.94
N LEU A 13 -34.52 49.93 -28.83
CA LEU A 13 -33.73 49.57 -27.65
C LEU A 13 -33.98 48.13 -27.18
N LEU A 14 -35.18 47.60 -27.42
CA LEU A 14 -35.57 46.25 -27.05
C LEU A 14 -34.70 45.16 -27.70
N ALA A 15 -34.28 45.33 -28.96
CA ALA A 15 -33.47 44.35 -29.66
C ALA A 15 -32.02 44.32 -29.16
N VAL A 16 -31.48 45.49 -28.77
CA VAL A 16 -30.13 45.61 -28.20
C VAL A 16 -30.10 45.07 -26.77
N VAL A 17 -31.16 45.31 -25.98
CA VAL A 17 -31.29 44.77 -24.62
C VAL A 17 -31.48 43.25 -24.64
N LEU A 18 -32.26 42.70 -25.59
CA LEU A 18 -32.42 41.24 -25.72
C LEU A 18 -31.12 40.57 -26.18
N ALA A 19 -30.38 41.19 -27.11
CA ALA A 19 -29.08 40.69 -27.55
C ALA A 19 -28.03 40.72 -26.41
N LEU A 20 -27.99 41.80 -25.63
CA LEU A 20 -27.12 41.91 -24.45
C LEU A 20 -27.50 40.91 -23.35
N ALA A 21 -28.80 40.67 -23.14
CA ALA A 21 -29.28 39.65 -22.20
C ALA A 21 -28.91 38.24 -22.67
N LEU A 22 -29.05 37.91 -23.96
CA LEU A 22 -28.61 36.62 -24.49
C LEU A 22 -27.08 36.44 -24.40
N THR A 23 -26.28 37.48 -24.64
CA THR A 23 -24.82 37.41 -24.47
C THR A 23 -24.37 37.35 -23.01
N ALA A 24 -25.17 37.86 -22.07
CA ALA A 24 -24.93 37.75 -20.63
C ALA A 24 -25.44 36.42 -20.04
N LEU A 25 -26.35 35.71 -20.74
CA LEU A 25 -26.84 34.37 -20.38
C LEU A 25 -26.03 33.23 -21.02
N LEU A 26 -25.28 33.51 -22.09
CA LEU A 26 -24.39 32.55 -22.75
C LEU A 26 -23.18 32.04 -21.93
N PRO A 27 -22.61 32.76 -20.92
CA PRO A 27 -21.59 32.17 -20.07
C PRO A 27 -22.16 31.20 -19.02
N HIS A 28 -23.48 31.13 -18.85
CA HIS A 28 -24.13 30.29 -17.83
C HIS A 28 -24.68 28.96 -18.37
N LEU A 29 -24.49 28.67 -19.66
CA LEU A 29 -24.89 27.39 -20.29
C LEU A 29 -23.70 26.56 -20.83
N ALA A 30 -22.46 26.98 -20.58
CA ALA A 30 -21.35 26.05 -20.61
C ALA A 30 -21.43 25.22 -19.31
N MET A 31 -22.09 24.07 -19.35
CA MET A 31 -21.73 22.97 -18.46
C MET A 31 -20.26 22.67 -18.76
N GLY A 32 -19.37 23.35 -18.05
CA GLY A 32 -17.94 23.22 -18.21
C GLY A 32 -17.58 21.78 -17.90
N VAL A 33 -17.19 21.04 -18.93
CA VAL A 33 -16.53 19.74 -18.78
C VAL A 33 -15.31 20.01 -17.92
N THR A 34 -15.34 19.61 -16.65
CA THR A 34 -14.13 19.65 -15.83
C THR A 34 -13.23 18.55 -16.37
N PRO A 35 -12.08 18.88 -16.99
CA PRO A 35 -11.18 17.87 -17.51
C PRO A 35 -10.68 16.98 -16.36
N PHE A 36 -10.32 15.75 -16.70
CA PHE A 36 -9.69 14.85 -15.72
C PHE A 36 -8.48 15.56 -15.08
N PRO A 37 -8.28 15.47 -13.74
CA PRO A 37 -7.19 16.17 -13.07
C PRO A 37 -5.83 15.85 -13.67
N GLN A 38 -5.05 16.88 -14.01
CA GLN A 38 -3.66 16.72 -14.45
C GLN A 38 -2.78 16.31 -13.26
N ASP A 39 -1.79 15.46 -13.52
CA ASP A 39 -0.80 15.08 -12.51
C ASP A 39 -0.01 16.31 -12.05
N LEU A 40 0.16 16.45 -10.73
CA LEU A 40 0.92 17.57 -10.15
C LEU A 40 2.42 17.40 -10.42
N GLU A 41 3.08 18.50 -10.79
CA GLU A 41 4.55 18.55 -10.90
C GLU A 41 5.19 18.79 -9.53
N PRO A 42 6.33 18.14 -9.23
CA PRO A 42 7.02 18.32 -7.96
C PRO A 42 7.70 19.69 -7.88
N ILE A 43 7.66 20.33 -6.71
CA ILE A 43 8.43 21.55 -6.44
C ILE A 43 9.94 21.24 -6.42
N SER A 44 10.32 20.07 -5.88
CA SER A 44 11.71 19.62 -5.79
C SER A 44 11.83 18.15 -6.19
N ILE A 45 12.95 17.79 -6.83
CA ILE A 45 13.27 16.41 -7.21
C ILE A 45 14.49 15.95 -6.40
N GLY A 46 14.30 14.92 -5.59
CA GLY A 46 15.37 14.26 -4.84
C GLY A 46 16.15 13.29 -5.74
N GLY A 47 17.29 13.76 -6.26
CA GLY A 47 18.17 12.98 -7.13
C GLY A 47 18.96 11.87 -6.41
N ARG A 48 19.41 10.88 -7.20
CA ARG A 48 20.16 9.69 -6.73
C ARG A 48 21.45 10.00 -5.96
N GLU A 49 22.14 11.07 -6.35
CA GLU A 49 23.40 11.52 -5.73
C GLU A 49 23.25 11.71 -4.21
N HIS A 50 22.13 12.26 -3.76
CA HIS A 50 21.87 12.53 -2.34
C HIS A 50 21.18 11.36 -1.65
N SER A 51 20.20 10.73 -2.29
CA SER A 51 19.43 9.66 -1.66
C SER A 51 20.24 8.39 -1.41
N TYR A 52 21.27 8.12 -2.23
CA TYR A 52 22.11 6.92 -2.07
C TYR A 52 23.02 6.99 -0.85
N LEU A 53 23.25 8.21 -0.33
CA LEU A 53 24.01 8.45 0.90
C LEU A 53 23.17 8.17 2.16
N TYR A 54 21.85 7.99 2.03
CA TYR A 54 21.00 7.72 3.18
C TYR A 54 21.39 6.40 3.88
N PRO A 55 21.32 6.38 5.22
CA PRO A 55 21.56 5.19 6.01
C PRO A 55 20.60 4.08 5.59
N SER A 56 21.11 2.85 5.51
CA SER A 56 20.31 1.68 5.16
C SER A 56 20.70 0.47 5.98
N PHE A 57 19.74 -0.44 6.15
CA PHE A 57 19.89 -1.72 6.82
C PHE A 57 19.58 -2.85 5.84
N GLN A 58 20.46 -3.85 5.75
CA GLN A 58 20.34 -4.99 4.82
C GLN A 58 20.12 -6.33 5.56
N GLY A 59 19.90 -6.30 6.88
CA GLY A 59 19.89 -7.50 7.71
C GLY A 59 21.27 -7.89 8.23
N LEU A 60 21.47 -9.18 8.48
CA LEU A 60 22.73 -9.74 8.97
C LEU A 60 23.64 -10.12 7.81
N MET A 61 24.51 -9.21 7.39
CA MET A 61 25.46 -9.48 6.30
C MET A 61 26.50 -10.57 6.62
N SER A 62 26.57 -11.02 7.87
CA SER A 62 27.36 -12.19 8.28
C SER A 62 26.64 -13.53 8.05
N ASP A 63 25.33 -13.52 7.77
CA ASP A 63 24.55 -14.73 7.45
C ASP A 63 24.55 -14.96 5.93
N ASN A 64 25.05 -16.12 5.49
CA ASN A 64 25.11 -16.50 4.07
C ASN A 64 23.74 -16.43 3.38
N ASP A 65 22.65 -16.78 4.08
CA ASP A 65 21.31 -16.69 3.51
C ASP A 65 20.93 -15.23 3.25
N THR A 66 21.30 -14.30 4.14
CA THR A 66 21.01 -12.87 3.93
C THR A 66 21.82 -12.29 2.78
N VAL A 67 23.08 -12.71 2.62
CA VAL A 67 23.91 -12.29 1.47
C VAL A 67 23.33 -12.81 0.15
N ARG A 68 22.80 -14.03 0.13
CA ARG A 68 22.26 -14.68 -1.08
C ARG A 68 20.83 -14.26 -1.40
N LEU A 69 19.97 -14.09 -0.38
CA LEU A 69 18.52 -13.86 -0.53
C LEU A 69 18.09 -12.43 -0.23
N GLY A 70 18.92 -11.69 0.49
CA GLY A 70 18.56 -10.41 1.09
C GLY A 70 17.81 -10.57 2.40
N LEU A 71 17.31 -9.44 2.90
CA LEU A 71 16.53 -9.34 4.13
C LEU A 71 15.19 -10.10 4.05
N ASP A 72 14.54 -10.13 2.88
CA ASP A 72 13.16 -10.60 2.69
C ASP A 72 12.19 -9.93 3.68
N PHE A 73 12.19 -8.60 3.66
CA PHE A 73 11.35 -7.75 4.48
C PHE A 73 9.88 -8.16 4.44
N GLN A 74 9.22 -8.22 5.60
CA GLN A 74 7.79 -8.52 5.70
C GLN A 74 6.98 -7.36 6.26
N ARG A 75 7.41 -6.75 7.37
CA ARG A 75 6.65 -5.69 8.05
C ARG A 75 7.55 -4.86 8.97
N MET A 76 7.17 -3.59 9.17
CA MET A 76 7.67 -2.79 10.28
C MET A 76 6.56 -2.52 11.29
N LEU A 77 6.95 -2.35 12.55
CA LEU A 77 6.07 -1.96 13.63
C LEU A 77 6.82 -0.98 14.53
N ARG A 78 6.28 0.22 14.70
CA ARG A 78 6.77 1.17 15.70
C ARG A 78 5.99 1.01 17.00
N ILE A 79 6.71 0.83 18.12
CA ILE A 79 6.16 0.92 19.47
C ILE A 79 7.07 1.86 20.27
N ASN A 80 6.52 2.94 20.80
CA ASN A 80 7.27 3.96 21.55
C ASN A 80 8.47 4.49 20.73
N HIS A 81 9.69 4.34 21.26
CA HIS A 81 10.96 4.74 20.63
C HIS A 81 11.70 3.57 19.96
N MET A 82 11.02 2.44 19.72
CA MET A 82 11.58 1.27 19.04
C MET A 82 10.88 1.00 17.72
N LEU A 83 11.68 0.70 16.70
CA LEU A 83 11.24 0.20 15.41
C LEU A 83 11.58 -1.28 15.32
N TYR A 84 10.56 -2.12 15.17
CA TYR A 84 10.72 -3.54 14.92
C TYR A 84 10.63 -3.81 13.41
N ILE A 85 11.58 -4.55 12.87
CA ILE A 85 11.65 -4.96 11.46
C ILE A 85 11.53 -6.47 11.40
N ALA A 86 10.37 -6.96 10.94
CA ALA A 86 10.09 -8.36 10.72
C ALA A 86 10.53 -8.77 9.31
N ALA A 87 11.25 -9.88 9.23
CA ALA A 87 11.94 -10.35 8.03
C ALA A 87 11.92 -11.89 7.97
N ARG A 88 12.63 -12.48 7.00
CA ARG A 88 12.90 -13.92 7.00
C ARG A 88 13.77 -14.30 8.20
N ASP A 89 13.31 -15.29 8.95
CA ASP A 89 13.89 -15.89 10.15
C ASP A 89 14.15 -14.94 11.33
N HIS A 90 13.88 -13.64 11.19
CA HIS A 90 14.37 -12.63 12.13
C HIS A 90 13.34 -11.54 12.42
N VAL A 91 13.45 -10.99 13.64
CA VAL A 91 12.91 -9.68 14.00
C VAL A 91 14.05 -8.84 14.58
N PHE A 92 14.23 -7.64 14.07
CA PHE A 92 15.25 -6.70 14.52
C PHE A 92 14.60 -5.55 15.26
N ALA A 93 15.08 -5.20 16.45
CA ALA A 93 14.62 -4.03 17.19
C ALA A 93 15.67 -2.92 17.13
N VAL A 94 15.31 -1.80 16.53
CA VAL A 94 16.16 -0.63 16.33
C VAL A 94 15.63 0.50 17.21
N SER A 95 16.50 1.14 17.99
CA SER A 95 16.12 2.35 18.73
C SER A 95 16.09 3.55 17.79
N LEU A 96 14.98 4.28 17.82
CA LEU A 96 14.77 5.49 17.02
C LEU A 96 15.60 6.68 17.53
N SER A 97 16.04 6.65 18.80
CA SER A 97 16.91 7.66 19.40
C SER A 97 18.41 7.43 19.14
N ALA A 98 18.78 6.30 18.52
CA ALA A 98 20.17 6.01 18.16
C ALA A 98 20.66 6.94 17.02
N SER A 99 21.98 6.93 16.75
CA SER A 99 22.62 7.80 15.75
C SER A 99 21.89 7.77 14.40
N SER A 100 21.69 8.95 13.81
CA SER A 100 21.06 9.11 12.49
C SER A 100 21.92 8.64 11.33
N GLU A 101 23.18 8.25 11.55
CA GLU A 101 24.13 7.88 10.49
C GLU A 101 24.02 6.42 10.05
N GLN A 102 23.50 5.54 10.91
CA GLN A 102 23.36 4.11 10.64
C GLN A 102 22.11 3.53 11.30
N ILE A 103 21.54 2.49 10.69
CA ILE A 103 20.44 1.72 11.27
C ILE A 103 21.05 0.48 11.94
N VAL A 104 21.21 0.53 13.26
CA VAL A 104 21.84 -0.55 14.02
C VAL A 104 20.81 -1.19 14.97
N PRO A 105 20.53 -2.50 14.84
CA PRO A 105 19.64 -3.18 15.75
C PRO A 105 20.28 -3.35 17.14
N GLN A 106 19.53 -2.99 18.17
CA GLN A 106 19.92 -3.20 19.57
C GLN A 106 19.62 -4.62 20.05
N GLN A 107 18.54 -5.20 19.52
CA GLN A 107 18.13 -6.56 19.82
C GLN A 107 17.75 -7.29 18.55
N LYS A 108 17.87 -8.61 18.59
CA LYS A 108 17.53 -9.49 17.48
C LYS A 108 16.89 -10.76 18.00
N LEU A 109 15.76 -11.11 17.41
CA LEU A 109 15.18 -12.44 17.44
C LEU A 109 15.69 -13.26 16.23
N THR A 110 16.06 -14.51 16.47
CA THR A 110 16.27 -15.51 15.42
C THR A 110 15.31 -16.66 15.63
N TRP A 111 14.46 -16.92 14.65
CA TRP A 111 13.47 -17.98 14.64
C TRP A 111 13.48 -18.69 13.27
N LYS A 112 14.49 -19.56 13.08
CA LYS A 112 14.60 -20.43 11.91
C LYS A 112 13.68 -21.65 12.04
N THR A 113 13.17 -22.13 10.92
CA THR A 113 12.36 -23.37 10.87
C THR A 113 13.23 -24.62 11.03
N LYS A 114 12.63 -25.70 11.55
CA LYS A 114 13.23 -27.04 11.59
C LYS A 114 12.67 -27.97 10.49
N ASP A 115 11.65 -27.53 9.75
CA ASP A 115 10.83 -28.35 8.86
C ASP A 115 11.17 -28.14 7.36
N VAL A 116 12.40 -27.70 7.04
CA VAL A 116 12.81 -27.39 5.65
C VAL A 116 12.63 -28.60 4.73
N ASP A 117 13.09 -29.79 5.16
CA ASP A 117 13.00 -31.02 4.36
C ASP A 117 11.55 -31.44 4.10
N LYS A 118 10.67 -31.26 5.10
CA LYS A 118 9.25 -31.58 4.96
C LYS A 118 8.57 -30.65 3.95
N CYS A 119 9.00 -29.40 3.88
CA CYS A 119 8.50 -28.42 2.92
C CYS A 119 8.95 -28.74 1.48
N THR A 120 10.22 -29.09 1.28
CA THR A 120 10.76 -29.41 -0.05
C THR A 120 10.17 -30.71 -0.61
N VAL A 121 9.95 -31.73 0.23
CA VAL A 121 9.27 -32.98 -0.17
C VAL A 121 7.82 -32.75 -0.62
N ARG A 122 7.17 -31.66 -0.18
CA ARG A 122 5.83 -31.24 -0.65
C ARG A 122 5.86 -30.46 -1.98
N GLY A 123 7.01 -30.42 -2.66
CA GLY A 123 7.17 -29.81 -3.98
C GLY A 123 7.39 -28.29 -3.98
N LYS A 124 7.76 -27.71 -2.83
CA LYS A 124 8.10 -26.28 -2.74
C LYS A 124 9.59 -26.06 -2.97
N ASN A 125 9.95 -24.88 -3.50
CA ASN A 125 11.35 -24.54 -3.72
C ASN A 125 12.05 -24.38 -2.37
N SER A 126 13.32 -24.82 -2.26
CA SER A 126 14.11 -24.67 -1.02
C SER A 126 14.17 -23.23 -0.53
N ASP A 127 14.24 -22.27 -1.47
CA ASP A 127 14.26 -20.84 -1.19
C ASP A 127 12.93 -20.29 -0.62
N GLU A 128 11.84 -21.05 -0.69
CA GLU A 128 10.53 -20.71 -0.10
C GLU A 128 10.32 -21.36 1.27
N CYS A 129 11.13 -22.34 1.64
CA CYS A 129 11.02 -23.14 2.85
C CYS A 129 11.71 -22.51 4.08
N TYR A 130 11.55 -21.21 4.26
CA TYR A 130 12.04 -20.47 5.43
C TYR A 130 10.88 -20.01 6.33
N ASN A 131 11.22 -19.46 7.49
CA ASN A 131 10.22 -18.83 8.36
C ASN A 131 10.11 -17.33 8.07
N TYR A 132 9.09 -16.91 7.33
CA TYR A 132 8.84 -15.50 7.09
C TYR A 132 7.92 -14.95 8.17
N ILE A 133 8.36 -13.96 8.96
CA ILE A 133 7.57 -13.40 10.06
C ILE A 133 6.50 -12.45 9.49
N LYS A 134 5.26 -12.92 9.38
CA LYS A 134 4.15 -12.23 8.70
C LYS A 134 3.24 -11.45 9.65
N VAL A 135 3.17 -11.87 10.91
CA VAL A 135 2.42 -11.16 11.96
C VAL A 135 3.42 -10.73 13.02
N LEU A 136 3.38 -9.45 13.39
CA LEU A 136 4.10 -8.90 14.52
C LEU A 136 3.23 -7.76 15.07
N VAL A 137 2.63 -7.98 16.24
CA VAL A 137 1.70 -7.02 16.87
C VAL A 137 1.89 -7.02 18.39
N PRO A 138 1.60 -5.90 19.08
CA PRO A 138 1.54 -5.91 20.54
C PRO A 138 0.37 -6.80 21.00
N ARG A 139 0.63 -7.70 21.94
CA ARG A 139 -0.42 -8.45 22.65
C ARG A 139 -0.91 -7.67 23.87
N ASN A 140 0.03 -7.07 24.59
CA ASN A 140 -0.17 -6.18 25.72
C ASN A 140 1.04 -5.24 25.82
N ASP A 141 1.17 -4.50 26.92
CA ASP A 141 2.23 -3.49 27.11
C ASP A 141 3.65 -4.08 27.22
N GLU A 142 3.78 -5.39 27.46
CA GLU A 142 5.07 -6.04 27.72
C GLU A 142 5.43 -7.12 26.69
N THR A 143 4.46 -7.61 25.91
CA THR A 143 4.64 -8.77 25.03
C THR A 143 4.21 -8.51 23.59
N LEU A 144 5.03 -8.99 22.66
CA LEU A 144 4.73 -9.08 21.23
C LEU A 144 4.18 -10.45 20.92
N PHE A 145 3.16 -10.49 20.06
CA PHE A 145 2.73 -11.72 19.42
C PHE A 145 3.26 -11.73 17.98
N ALA A 146 4.00 -12.78 17.65
CA ALA A 146 4.58 -12.98 16.34
C ALA A 146 4.13 -14.31 15.74
N CYS A 147 3.82 -14.30 14.44
CA CYS A 147 3.58 -15.53 13.69
C CYS A 147 4.39 -15.52 12.41
N GLY A 148 4.89 -16.69 12.02
CA GLY A 148 5.62 -16.87 10.79
C GLY A 148 5.15 -18.08 10.00
N THR A 149 5.44 -18.08 8.70
CA THR A 149 5.07 -19.15 7.76
C THR A 149 5.70 -20.49 8.13
N ASN A 150 6.86 -20.45 8.81
CA ASN A 150 7.62 -21.57 9.34
C ASN A 150 7.67 -22.77 8.35
N ALA A 151 8.18 -22.52 7.14
CA ALA A 151 8.26 -23.49 6.05
C ALA A 151 6.91 -24.16 5.72
N PHE A 152 5.88 -23.34 5.46
CA PHE A 152 4.52 -23.79 5.16
C PHE A 152 3.88 -24.62 6.30
N ASN A 153 4.27 -24.35 7.53
CA ASN A 153 3.67 -24.88 8.74
C ASN A 153 3.47 -23.74 9.74
N PRO A 154 2.50 -22.83 9.50
CA PRO A 154 2.41 -21.58 10.22
C PRO A 154 2.35 -21.78 11.73
N THR A 155 3.18 -21.03 12.46
CA THR A 155 3.31 -21.10 13.92
C THR A 155 3.31 -19.70 14.50
N CYS A 156 2.85 -19.55 15.73
CA CYS A 156 2.85 -18.31 16.49
C CYS A 156 3.54 -18.47 17.84
N ARG A 157 4.16 -17.40 18.35
CA ARG A 157 4.86 -17.32 19.64
C ARG A 157 4.64 -15.95 20.28
N ASN A 158 4.67 -15.88 21.61
CA ASN A 158 4.79 -14.60 22.31
C ASN A 158 6.26 -14.31 22.61
N TYR A 159 6.62 -13.04 22.67
CA TYR A 159 7.97 -12.57 22.95
C TYR A 159 7.92 -11.38 23.90
N LYS A 160 8.82 -11.33 24.89
CA LYS A 160 8.97 -10.15 25.75
C LYS A 160 9.53 -8.99 24.93
N MET A 161 8.88 -7.82 24.99
CA MET A 161 9.34 -6.63 24.25
C MET A 161 10.74 -6.17 24.66
N SER A 162 11.11 -6.39 25.92
CA SER A 162 12.37 -5.93 26.51
C SER A 162 13.59 -6.74 26.09
N THR A 163 13.43 -8.04 25.81
CA THR A 163 14.54 -8.97 25.52
C THR A 163 14.41 -9.72 24.20
N LEU A 164 13.22 -9.69 23.56
CA LEU A 164 12.84 -10.56 22.45
C LEU A 164 12.99 -12.07 22.73
N GLU A 165 12.98 -12.46 24.01
CA GLU A 165 12.94 -13.87 24.41
C GLU A 165 11.51 -14.39 24.35
N GLN A 166 11.36 -15.66 23.98
CA GLN A 166 10.06 -16.31 23.89
C GLN A 166 9.39 -16.37 25.26
N ASP A 167 8.10 -16.06 25.29
CA ASP A 167 7.25 -16.10 26.48
C ASP A 167 6.14 -17.14 26.29
N GLY A 168 6.17 -18.20 27.11
CA GLY A 168 5.22 -19.31 27.00
C GLY A 168 5.43 -20.24 25.80
N GLU A 169 4.39 -21.03 25.51
CA GLU A 169 4.43 -22.09 24.49
C GLU A 169 4.06 -21.59 23.08
N GLU A 170 4.40 -22.42 22.09
CA GLU A 170 4.00 -22.18 20.70
C GLU A 170 2.50 -22.39 20.53
N VAL A 171 1.91 -21.58 19.65
CA VAL A 171 0.51 -21.66 19.27
C VAL A 171 0.42 -21.99 17.78
N VAL A 172 -0.54 -22.83 17.40
CA VAL A 172 -0.81 -23.16 15.99
C VAL A 172 -1.10 -21.88 15.20
N GLY A 173 -0.41 -21.67 14.08
CA GLY A 173 -0.56 -20.47 13.26
C GLY A 173 -1.64 -20.55 12.19
N GLN A 174 -2.28 -21.71 11.99
CA GLN A 174 -3.40 -21.87 11.04
C GLN A 174 -4.51 -20.85 11.32
N ALA A 175 -5.02 -20.22 10.25
CA ALA A 175 -5.99 -19.11 10.30
C ALA A 175 -5.49 -17.81 10.96
N ARG A 176 -4.23 -17.76 11.46
CA ARG A 176 -3.60 -16.58 12.09
C ARG A 176 -2.46 -16.02 11.24
N CYS A 177 -1.77 -16.89 10.51
CA CYS A 177 -0.62 -16.60 9.67
C CYS A 177 -0.72 -17.41 8.37
N PRO A 178 -0.33 -16.84 7.22
CA PRO A 178 -0.37 -17.56 5.95
C PRO A 178 0.70 -18.65 5.88
N PHE A 179 0.51 -19.58 4.93
CA PHE A 179 1.48 -20.63 4.62
C PHE A 179 2.62 -20.11 3.75
N GLU A 180 2.33 -19.14 2.86
CA GLU A 180 3.28 -18.55 1.94
C GLU A 180 3.60 -17.09 2.30
N SER A 181 4.83 -16.65 2.02
CA SER A 181 5.26 -15.28 2.31
C SER A 181 4.55 -14.22 1.46
N ARG A 182 4.13 -14.58 0.24
CA ARG A 182 3.44 -13.66 -0.69
C ARG A 182 1.94 -13.54 -0.43
N GLN A 183 1.36 -14.44 0.36
CA GLN A 183 -0.04 -14.37 0.72
C GLN A 183 -0.31 -13.17 1.63
N SER A 184 -1.43 -12.51 1.38
CA SER A 184 -1.90 -11.38 2.18
C SER A 184 -2.36 -11.84 3.56
N ASN A 185 -2.05 -11.08 4.60
CA ASN A 185 -2.49 -11.38 5.95
C ASN A 185 -2.66 -10.11 6.78
N VAL A 186 -3.56 -10.18 7.77
CA VAL A 186 -3.77 -9.14 8.76
C VAL A 186 -3.96 -9.79 10.12
N GLY A 187 -3.48 -9.15 11.19
CA GLY A 187 -3.77 -9.55 12.56
C GLY A 187 -3.70 -8.36 13.52
N LEU A 188 -4.52 -8.36 14.57
CA LEU A 188 -4.44 -7.44 15.71
C LEU A 188 -5.06 -8.05 16.97
N PHE A 189 -4.68 -7.54 18.15
CA PHE A 189 -5.42 -7.76 19.38
C PHE A 189 -6.43 -6.63 19.59
N ALA A 190 -7.66 -6.97 19.96
CA ALA A 190 -8.71 -6.02 20.32
C ALA A 190 -9.63 -6.64 21.38
N GLY A 191 -9.92 -5.90 22.46
CA GLY A 191 -10.80 -6.41 23.52
C GLY A 191 -10.36 -7.74 24.17
N GLY A 192 -9.05 -8.05 24.18
CA GLY A 192 -8.49 -9.30 24.73
C GLY A 192 -8.41 -10.47 23.75
N ASP A 193 -9.01 -10.35 22.56
CA ASP A 193 -9.03 -11.41 21.55
C ASP A 193 -8.08 -11.09 20.38
N PHE A 194 -7.56 -12.13 19.72
CA PHE A 194 -6.78 -12.00 18.50
C PHE A 194 -7.67 -12.15 17.27
N TYR A 195 -7.75 -11.08 16.48
CA TYR A 195 -8.46 -11.02 15.20
C TYR A 195 -7.46 -11.16 14.07
N SER A 196 -7.81 -11.94 13.05
CA SER A 196 -6.92 -12.22 11.92
C SER A 196 -7.70 -12.43 10.63
N ALA A 197 -7.03 -12.18 9.51
CA ALA A 197 -7.56 -12.47 8.19
C ALA A 197 -6.45 -13.01 7.30
N THR A 198 -6.60 -14.24 6.82
CA THR A 198 -5.57 -14.99 6.05
C THR A 198 -6.20 -16.26 5.44
N MET A 199 -5.37 -17.18 4.95
CA MET A 199 -5.76 -18.51 4.49
C MET A 199 -5.67 -19.56 5.61
N THR A 200 -6.56 -20.55 5.60
CA THR A 200 -6.53 -21.66 6.58
C THR A 200 -5.85 -22.93 6.06
N ASP A 201 -5.65 -23.07 4.76
CA ASP A 201 -5.15 -24.29 4.14
C ASP A 201 -3.93 -24.05 3.26
N PHE A 202 -3.14 -25.11 3.05
CA PHE A 202 -1.92 -25.06 2.24
C PHE A 202 -2.17 -24.65 0.78
N LEU A 203 -3.34 -24.99 0.24
CA LEU A 203 -3.74 -24.66 -1.13
C LEU A 203 -4.31 -23.24 -1.28
N ALA A 204 -4.42 -22.47 -0.18
CA ALA A 204 -4.97 -21.12 -0.17
C ALA A 204 -6.41 -21.02 -0.72
N SER A 205 -7.22 -22.05 -0.50
CA SER A 205 -8.61 -22.13 -0.98
C SER A 205 -9.62 -21.60 0.05
N ASP A 206 -9.30 -21.66 1.34
CA ASP A 206 -10.17 -21.22 2.44
C ASP A 206 -9.64 -19.91 3.04
N ALA A 207 -10.00 -18.79 2.42
CA ALA A 207 -9.79 -17.46 2.97
C ALA A 207 -10.77 -17.17 4.13
N VAL A 208 -10.28 -16.62 5.23
CA VAL A 208 -11.06 -16.46 6.45
C VAL A 208 -10.81 -15.11 7.12
N ILE A 209 -11.86 -14.55 7.74
CA ILE A 209 -11.73 -13.59 8.86
C ILE A 209 -12.08 -14.33 10.14
N TYR A 210 -11.16 -14.33 11.09
CA TYR A 210 -11.07 -15.26 12.20
C TYR A 210 -10.78 -14.56 13.53
N ARG A 211 -11.39 -15.03 14.62
CA ARG A 211 -11.07 -14.60 15.99
C ARG A 211 -10.76 -15.80 16.87
N SER A 212 -9.71 -15.66 17.67
CA SER A 212 -9.26 -16.68 18.60
C SER A 212 -8.41 -16.09 19.74
N LEU A 213 -7.84 -16.95 20.60
CA LEU A 213 -6.97 -16.58 21.71
C LEU A 213 -7.62 -15.68 22.77
N GLY A 214 -8.95 -15.61 22.76
CA GLY A 214 -9.75 -15.05 23.85
C GLY A 214 -9.95 -16.05 24.97
N GLU A 215 -9.82 -15.61 26.22
CA GLU A 215 -10.01 -16.47 27.39
C GLU A 215 -11.47 -16.90 27.57
N SER A 216 -12.40 -15.97 27.33
CA SER A 216 -13.85 -16.17 27.51
C SER A 216 -14.64 -16.12 26.20
N SER A 217 -14.01 -15.70 25.10
CA SER A 217 -14.64 -15.53 23.80
C SER A 217 -14.55 -16.81 22.97
N PRO A 218 -15.64 -17.25 22.33
CA PRO A 218 -15.58 -18.39 21.42
C PRO A 218 -14.76 -18.04 20.17
N VAL A 219 -14.14 -19.08 19.60
CA VAL A 219 -13.54 -19.02 18.28
C VAL A 219 -14.63 -18.79 17.24
N LEU A 220 -14.47 -17.76 16.40
CA LEU A 220 -15.41 -17.42 15.34
C LEU A 220 -14.71 -17.26 14.00
N ARG A 221 -15.42 -17.61 12.92
CA ARG A 221 -14.94 -17.51 11.55
C ARG A 221 -16.02 -17.04 10.58
N THR A 222 -15.61 -16.58 9.42
CA THR A 222 -16.51 -16.41 8.27
C THR A 222 -16.96 -17.77 7.73
N VAL A 223 -18.13 -17.80 7.09
CA VAL A 223 -18.71 -19.02 6.49
C VAL A 223 -17.79 -19.53 5.39
N LYS A 224 -17.46 -20.82 5.45
CA LYS A 224 -16.54 -21.48 4.53
C LYS A 224 -17.19 -21.66 3.16
N TYR A 225 -16.44 -21.40 2.09
CA TYR A 225 -16.86 -21.60 0.70
C TYR A 225 -18.14 -20.84 0.28
N ASP A 226 -18.49 -19.77 1.00
CA ASP A 226 -19.57 -18.87 0.62
C ASP A 226 -19.02 -17.58 0.01
N SER A 227 -19.14 -17.48 -1.32
CA SER A 227 -18.64 -16.32 -2.07
C SER A 227 -19.36 -15.01 -1.74
N LYS A 228 -20.56 -15.04 -1.14
CA LYS A 228 -21.23 -13.82 -0.65
C LYS A 228 -20.46 -13.23 0.53
N TRP A 229 -19.84 -14.08 1.35
CA TRP A 229 -19.03 -13.67 2.49
C TRP A 229 -17.66 -13.17 2.06
N LEU A 230 -16.89 -14.01 1.37
CA LEU A 230 -15.54 -13.68 0.88
C LEU A 230 -15.30 -14.38 -0.46
N ARG A 231 -14.79 -13.64 -1.45
CA ARG A 231 -14.45 -14.22 -2.76
C ARG A 231 -13.07 -13.80 -3.26
N GLU A 232 -12.10 -14.72 -3.12
CA GLU A 232 -10.69 -14.47 -3.44
C GLU A 232 -10.18 -13.14 -2.85
N PRO A 233 -10.31 -12.92 -1.51
CA PRO A 233 -9.93 -11.66 -0.91
C PRO A 233 -8.40 -11.49 -0.84
N HIS A 234 -7.95 -10.25 -0.95
CA HIS A 234 -6.60 -9.80 -0.60
C HIS A 234 -6.69 -8.89 0.63
N PHE A 235 -6.31 -9.43 1.79
CA PHE A 235 -6.43 -8.74 3.08
C PHE A 235 -5.33 -7.69 3.25
N LEU A 236 -5.70 -6.50 3.72
CA LEU A 236 -4.79 -5.36 3.68
C LEU A 236 -4.54 -4.75 5.06
N HIS A 237 -5.60 -4.44 5.80
CA HIS A 237 -5.50 -3.80 7.11
C HIS A 237 -6.67 -4.15 8.01
N ALA A 238 -6.50 -3.97 9.31
CA ALA A 238 -7.61 -4.01 10.26
C ALA A 238 -7.38 -3.04 11.41
N ILE A 239 -8.47 -2.50 11.95
CA ILE A 239 -8.46 -1.49 13.01
C ILE A 239 -9.51 -1.83 14.06
N GLU A 240 -9.18 -1.55 15.32
CA GLU A 240 -10.16 -1.49 16.40
C GLU A 240 -10.75 -0.07 16.46
N TYR A 241 -12.09 0.04 16.42
CA TYR A 241 -12.76 1.32 16.61
C TYR A 241 -14.17 1.13 17.20
N GLY A 242 -14.45 1.80 18.32
CA GLY A 242 -15.72 1.66 19.03
C GLY A 242 -15.98 0.22 19.49
N ASN A 243 -17.17 -0.31 19.17
CA ASN A 243 -17.62 -1.67 19.50
C ASN A 243 -17.17 -2.72 18.47
N TYR A 244 -16.47 -2.31 17.42
CA TYR A 244 -16.19 -3.13 16.25
C TYR A 244 -14.70 -3.29 15.96
N VAL A 245 -14.38 -4.37 15.25
CA VAL A 245 -13.14 -4.51 14.50
C VAL A 245 -13.48 -4.41 13.01
N TYR A 246 -12.79 -3.53 12.29
CA TYR A 246 -12.98 -3.34 10.86
C TYR A 246 -11.84 -3.99 10.08
N PHE A 247 -12.17 -4.68 8.99
CA PHE A 247 -11.24 -5.32 8.08
C PHE A 247 -11.32 -4.67 6.71
N PHE A 248 -10.16 -4.31 6.16
CA PHE A 248 -10.03 -3.70 4.86
C PHE A 248 -9.32 -4.66 3.91
N PHE A 249 -9.94 -4.92 2.77
CA PHE A 249 -9.48 -5.88 1.79
C PHE A 249 -10.02 -5.56 0.42
N SER A 250 -9.47 -6.17 -0.63
CA SER A 250 -10.09 -6.20 -1.95
C SER A 250 -10.56 -7.62 -2.27
N GLU A 251 -11.61 -7.77 -3.05
CA GLU A 251 -12.14 -9.09 -3.44
C GLU A 251 -12.81 -9.02 -4.81
N ILE A 252 -13.15 -10.16 -5.39
CA ILE A 252 -13.98 -10.20 -6.60
C ILE A 252 -15.42 -9.80 -6.25
N ALA A 253 -15.92 -8.77 -6.91
CA ALA A 253 -17.26 -8.24 -6.72
C ALA A 253 -18.33 -9.23 -7.23
N VAL A 254 -19.03 -9.88 -6.31
CA VAL A 254 -20.17 -10.77 -6.63
C VAL A 254 -21.32 -10.02 -7.30
N GLU A 255 -21.44 -8.72 -7.04
CA GLU A 255 -22.49 -7.85 -7.57
C GLU A 255 -22.22 -7.29 -8.97
N TYR A 256 -21.07 -7.62 -9.57
CA TYR A 256 -20.67 -7.21 -10.93
C TYR A 256 -20.25 -8.38 -11.83
N THR A 257 -20.54 -9.62 -11.45
CA THR A 257 -20.10 -10.83 -12.18
C THR A 257 -20.60 -10.94 -13.61
N THR A 258 -21.78 -10.37 -13.90
CA THR A 258 -22.37 -10.35 -15.26
C THR A 258 -21.53 -9.55 -16.25
N LEU A 259 -20.66 -8.66 -15.78
CA LEU A 259 -19.78 -7.81 -16.58
C LEU A 259 -18.31 -8.29 -16.57
N GLY A 260 -18.04 -9.46 -15.98
CA GLY A 260 -16.70 -10.06 -15.87
C GLY A 260 -16.12 -10.06 -14.45
N LYS A 261 -14.82 -10.36 -14.33
CA LYS A 261 -14.11 -10.36 -13.05
C LYS A 261 -13.69 -8.92 -12.70
N VAL A 262 -14.51 -8.26 -11.89
CA VAL A 262 -14.23 -6.93 -11.33
C VAL A 262 -13.80 -7.07 -9.88
N VAL A 263 -12.74 -6.37 -9.47
CA VAL A 263 -12.26 -6.33 -8.09
C VAL A 263 -12.74 -5.05 -7.42
N PHE A 264 -13.30 -5.15 -6.21
CA PHE A 264 -13.65 -3.99 -5.38
C PHE A 264 -12.94 -4.03 -4.04
N SER A 265 -12.55 -2.85 -3.57
CA SER A 265 -12.12 -2.63 -2.19
C SER A 265 -13.32 -2.57 -1.25
N ARG A 266 -13.18 -3.23 -0.11
CA ARG A 266 -14.19 -3.40 0.92
C ARG A 266 -13.69 -2.93 2.27
N VAL A 267 -14.62 -2.45 3.07
CA VAL A 267 -14.53 -2.45 4.53
C VAL A 267 -15.58 -3.43 5.04
N ALA A 268 -15.18 -4.33 5.93
CA ALA A 268 -16.08 -5.17 6.71
C ALA A 268 -15.97 -4.85 8.19
N ARG A 269 -17.01 -5.16 8.97
CA ARG A 269 -16.98 -5.03 10.43
C ARG A 269 -17.49 -6.28 11.11
N VAL A 270 -17.02 -6.51 12.34
CA VAL A 270 -17.54 -7.51 13.28
C VAL A 270 -17.60 -6.91 14.68
N CYS A 271 -18.59 -7.31 15.48
CA CYS A 271 -18.71 -6.91 16.88
C CYS A 271 -17.64 -7.57 17.74
N LYS A 272 -17.01 -6.80 18.64
CA LYS A 272 -16.03 -7.35 19.57
C LYS A 272 -16.63 -8.40 20.51
N ASN A 273 -17.87 -8.19 20.93
CA ASN A 273 -18.62 -9.07 21.84
C ASN A 273 -19.48 -10.13 21.11
N ASP A 274 -19.25 -10.39 19.82
CA ASP A 274 -19.93 -11.47 19.11
C ASP A 274 -19.59 -12.81 19.77
N ASN A 275 -20.58 -13.65 20.01
CA ASN A 275 -20.41 -14.97 20.65
C ASN A 275 -20.84 -16.12 19.71
N GLY A 276 -21.06 -15.83 18.42
CA GLY A 276 -21.65 -16.78 17.51
C GLY A 276 -23.17 -16.79 17.60
N GLY A 277 -23.79 -17.54 16.69
CA GLY A 277 -25.23 -17.64 16.58
C GLY A 277 -25.84 -18.69 17.50
N SER A 278 -27.11 -19.00 17.27
CA SER A 278 -27.80 -20.08 17.96
C SER A 278 -27.23 -21.45 17.53
N PRO A 279 -27.49 -22.53 18.29
CA PRO A 279 -27.14 -23.89 17.86
C PRO A 279 -27.74 -24.30 16.50
N ARG A 280 -28.76 -23.58 16.03
CA ARG A 280 -29.44 -23.84 14.75
C ARG A 280 -28.80 -23.09 13.58
N VAL A 281 -28.31 -21.87 13.83
CA VAL A 281 -27.83 -20.96 12.79
C VAL A 281 -26.59 -20.21 13.28
N LEU A 282 -25.49 -20.32 12.53
CA LEU A 282 -24.23 -19.59 12.76
C LEU A 282 -23.53 -19.85 14.12
N GLU A 283 -23.71 -21.00 14.77
CA GLU A 283 -23.15 -21.30 16.11
C GLU A 283 -21.66 -20.92 16.30
N ARG A 284 -20.79 -21.23 15.33
CA ARG A 284 -19.34 -20.92 15.36
C ARG A 284 -18.92 -19.90 14.29
N TYR A 285 -19.89 -19.13 13.80
CA TYR A 285 -19.71 -18.16 12.74
C TYR A 285 -20.09 -16.76 13.22
N TRP A 286 -19.55 -15.73 12.58
CA TRP A 286 -19.92 -14.36 12.88
C TRP A 286 -21.42 -14.11 12.73
N THR A 287 -22.02 -13.41 13.69
CA THR A 287 -23.41 -12.93 13.63
C THR A 287 -23.51 -11.45 13.33
N SER A 288 -22.36 -10.80 13.17
CA SER A 288 -22.21 -9.37 12.96
C SER A 288 -21.40 -8.99 11.71
N PHE A 289 -20.97 -9.99 10.91
CA PHE A 289 -20.17 -9.75 9.71
C PHE A 289 -21.00 -9.07 8.61
N LEU A 290 -20.64 -7.83 8.30
CA LEU A 290 -21.15 -7.06 7.17
C LEU A 290 -19.98 -6.42 6.41
N LYS A 291 -20.13 -6.24 5.10
CA LYS A 291 -19.16 -5.56 4.24
C LYS A 291 -19.79 -4.54 3.31
N ALA A 292 -19.09 -3.45 3.03
CA ALA A 292 -19.49 -2.38 2.12
C ALA A 292 -18.36 -2.03 1.14
N ARG A 293 -18.71 -1.53 -0.05
CA ARG A 293 -17.72 -1.04 -1.03
C ARG A 293 -17.11 0.28 -0.55
N LEU A 294 -15.80 0.47 -0.73
CA LEU A 294 -15.17 1.79 -0.61
C LEU A 294 -15.18 2.50 -1.97
N ASN A 295 -15.69 3.72 -2.03
CA ASN A 295 -15.75 4.51 -3.26
C ASN A 295 -14.63 5.56 -3.29
N CYS A 296 -13.53 5.25 -3.98
CA CYS A 296 -12.51 6.22 -4.35
C CYS A 296 -12.61 6.52 -5.85
N SER A 297 -13.19 7.67 -6.19
CA SER A 297 -13.41 8.06 -7.59
C SER A 297 -13.23 9.54 -7.84
N VAL A 298 -12.87 9.89 -9.08
CA VAL A 298 -12.89 11.26 -9.58
C VAL A 298 -14.27 11.53 -10.18
N PRO A 299 -15.00 12.56 -9.72
CA PRO A 299 -16.28 12.93 -10.31
C PRO A 299 -16.08 13.55 -11.71
N GLY A 300 -17.03 13.31 -12.60
CA GLY A 300 -17.09 13.82 -13.97
C GLY A 300 -18.41 13.37 -14.63
N ASP A 301 -18.54 13.49 -15.96
CA ASP A 301 -19.70 12.98 -16.71
C ASP A 301 -19.94 11.48 -16.46
N SER A 302 -18.84 10.76 -16.27
CA SER A 302 -18.81 9.41 -15.71
C SER A 302 -17.72 9.35 -14.66
N PHE A 303 -17.97 8.64 -13.57
CA PHE A 303 -17.00 8.48 -12.50
C PHE A 303 -15.82 7.62 -12.97
N PHE A 304 -14.61 8.07 -12.68
CA PHE A 304 -13.41 7.26 -12.84
C PHE A 304 -13.03 6.65 -11.50
N TYR A 305 -13.08 5.32 -11.39
CA TYR A 305 -12.88 4.59 -10.13
C TYR A 305 -11.45 4.06 -9.98
N PHE A 306 -10.93 4.15 -8.76
CA PHE A 306 -9.73 3.45 -8.31
C PHE A 306 -10.17 2.35 -7.36
N ASP A 307 -10.40 1.15 -7.89
CA ASP A 307 -11.09 0.10 -7.13
C ASP A 307 -10.19 -0.75 -6.23
N VAL A 308 -8.86 -0.70 -6.37
CA VAL A 308 -7.94 -1.63 -5.68
C VAL A 308 -7.08 -0.90 -4.64
N LEU A 309 -7.44 -1.03 -3.36
CA LEU A 309 -6.71 -0.53 -2.20
C LEU A 309 -5.35 -1.24 -2.06
N GLN A 310 -4.29 -0.45 -1.84
CA GLN A 310 -2.89 -0.90 -1.74
C GLN A 310 -2.29 -0.69 -0.35
N SER A 311 -2.67 0.39 0.34
CA SER A 311 -2.26 0.67 1.72
C SER A 311 -3.33 1.52 2.43
N LEU A 312 -3.41 1.40 3.75
CA LEU A 312 -4.37 2.13 4.59
C LEU A 312 -3.72 2.53 5.92
N THR A 313 -4.08 3.70 6.44
CA THR A 313 -3.65 4.15 7.77
C THR A 313 -4.49 3.50 8.88
N ASN A 314 -3.98 3.57 10.12
CA ASN A 314 -4.84 3.53 11.30
C ASN A 314 -5.78 4.75 11.34
N VAL A 315 -6.68 4.81 12.32
CA VAL A 315 -7.57 5.97 12.49
C VAL A 315 -6.76 7.22 12.83
N LEU A 316 -6.92 8.25 12.02
CA LEU A 316 -6.31 9.57 12.16
C LEU A 316 -7.39 10.63 12.38
N GLN A 317 -6.99 11.82 12.81
CA GLN A 317 -7.87 12.99 12.88
C GLN A 317 -7.66 13.86 11.65
N ILE A 318 -8.67 13.93 10.77
CA ILE A 318 -8.67 14.79 9.58
C ILE A 318 -9.83 15.77 9.71
N ASN A 319 -9.54 17.08 9.67
CA ASN A 319 -10.54 18.12 9.93
C ASN A 319 -11.29 17.89 11.26
N LEU A 320 -10.55 17.44 12.30
CA LEU A 320 -11.09 17.11 13.63
C LEU A 320 -12.13 15.97 13.64
N ARG A 321 -12.15 15.14 12.58
CA ARG A 321 -13.00 13.95 12.50
C ARG A 321 -12.15 12.68 12.33
N PRO A 322 -12.51 11.58 13.02
CA PRO A 322 -11.87 10.28 12.82
C PRO A 322 -12.01 9.79 11.37
N ALA A 323 -10.89 9.52 10.72
CA ALA A 323 -10.84 9.07 9.34
C ALA A 323 -9.71 8.06 9.12
N VAL A 324 -9.86 7.25 8.08
CA VAL A 324 -8.78 6.45 7.50
C VAL A 324 -8.41 7.01 6.13
N LEU A 325 -7.13 6.96 5.76
CA LEU A 325 -6.66 7.31 4.42
C LEU A 325 -6.11 6.07 3.74
N GLY A 326 -6.38 5.93 2.45
CA GLY A 326 -5.91 4.79 1.67
C GLY A 326 -5.40 5.18 0.30
N VAL A 327 -4.42 4.41 -0.18
CA VAL A 327 -3.93 4.46 -1.57
C VAL A 327 -4.71 3.43 -2.37
N PHE A 328 -5.28 3.86 -3.49
CA PHE A 328 -6.04 3.02 -4.41
C PHE A 328 -5.40 3.06 -5.78
N THR A 329 -5.59 2.00 -6.56
CA THR A 329 -5.10 1.91 -7.93
C THR A 329 -6.20 1.43 -8.86
N THR A 330 -6.02 1.70 -10.15
CA THR A 330 -6.81 1.06 -11.20
C THR A 330 -6.54 -0.44 -11.22
N GLN A 331 -7.57 -1.20 -11.59
CA GLN A 331 -7.47 -2.65 -11.74
C GLN A 331 -6.43 -2.96 -12.82
N ALA A 332 -5.55 -3.93 -12.55
CA ALA A 332 -4.68 -4.48 -13.59
C ALA A 332 -5.53 -5.45 -14.40
N ASN A 333 -6.06 -5.03 -15.55
CA ASN A 333 -6.74 -5.99 -16.42
C ASN A 333 -5.70 -6.96 -16.97
N ARG A 334 -5.93 -8.24 -16.70
CA ARG A 334 -5.28 -9.35 -17.41
C ARG A 334 -5.75 -9.23 -18.87
N SER A 335 -4.81 -8.98 -19.79
CA SER A 335 -4.95 -8.96 -21.25
C SER A 335 -6.36 -9.30 -21.76
N VAL A 336 -7.08 -8.31 -22.27
CA VAL A 336 -8.26 -8.57 -23.09
C VAL A 336 -7.74 -9.03 -24.44
N THR A 337 -7.58 -10.33 -24.62
CA THR A 337 -7.40 -10.90 -25.96
C THR A 337 -8.72 -10.70 -26.70
N VAL A 338 -8.78 -9.76 -27.63
CA VAL A 338 -9.91 -9.64 -28.56
C VAL A 338 -9.82 -10.82 -29.54
N PRO A 339 -10.72 -11.81 -29.49
CA PRO A 339 -10.69 -12.91 -30.45
C PRO A 339 -11.21 -12.36 -31.79
N GLY A 340 -10.33 -12.26 -32.80
CA GLY A 340 -10.73 -11.95 -34.17
C GLY A 340 -9.98 -10.82 -34.88
N SER A 341 -9.04 -10.12 -34.23
CA SER A 341 -8.18 -9.17 -34.95
C SER A 341 -6.99 -9.90 -35.58
N ASN A 342 -7.15 -10.38 -36.81
CA ASN A 342 -6.02 -10.66 -37.69
C ASN A 342 -5.40 -9.33 -38.11
N MET A 343 -4.52 -8.75 -37.29
CA MET A 343 -3.72 -7.61 -37.71
C MET A 343 -2.36 -7.61 -37.00
N THR A 344 -1.32 -7.61 -37.81
CA THR A 344 0.12 -7.65 -37.49
C THR A 344 0.68 -6.33 -36.97
N ASP A 345 -0.13 -5.48 -36.34
CA ASP A 345 0.36 -4.26 -35.68
C ASP A 345 0.26 -4.42 -34.17
N GLY A 346 1.40 -4.23 -33.50
CA GLY A 346 1.63 -4.58 -32.10
C GLY A 346 0.49 -4.18 -31.15
N HIS A 347 0.11 -5.12 -30.30
CA HIS A 347 -0.72 -4.90 -29.13
C HIS A 347 -0.22 -3.68 -28.35
N THR A 348 -0.89 -2.53 -28.52
CA THR A 348 -0.80 -1.42 -27.58
C THR A 348 -1.79 -1.74 -26.47
N ASP A 349 -1.34 -2.49 -25.47
CA ASP A 349 -2.00 -2.53 -24.18
C ASP A 349 -1.99 -1.10 -23.61
N ILE A 350 -3.05 -0.33 -23.86
CA ILE A 350 -3.29 0.95 -23.18
C ILE A 350 -3.74 0.61 -21.76
N HIS A 351 -2.78 0.21 -20.91
CA HIS A 351 -2.99 0.12 -19.49
C HIS A 351 -3.03 1.55 -18.93
N ILE A 352 -4.22 2.05 -18.59
CA ILE A 352 -4.33 3.27 -17.80
C ILE A 352 -3.95 2.92 -16.36
N THR A 353 -2.66 3.02 -16.05
CA THR A 353 -2.13 2.87 -14.69
C THR A 353 -2.43 4.15 -13.91
N GLY A 354 -3.41 4.09 -13.02
CA GLY A 354 -3.79 5.20 -12.16
C GLY A 354 -3.66 4.84 -10.70
N SER A 355 -3.24 5.81 -9.90
CA SER A 355 -3.27 5.77 -8.43
C SER A 355 -4.00 6.99 -7.86
N ALA A 356 -4.64 6.82 -6.71
CA ALA A 356 -5.33 7.88 -6.00
C ALA A 356 -5.19 7.72 -4.49
N VAL A 357 -5.28 8.81 -3.75
CA VAL A 357 -5.38 8.80 -2.28
C VAL A 357 -6.74 9.31 -1.87
N CYS A 358 -7.51 8.48 -1.17
CA CYS A 358 -8.83 8.84 -0.65
C CYS A 358 -8.86 8.72 0.87
N ALA A 359 -9.61 9.60 1.52
CA ALA A 359 -9.95 9.49 2.93
C ALA A 359 -11.40 9.03 3.09
N PHE A 360 -11.71 8.35 4.19
CA PHE A 360 -13.06 7.92 4.55
C PHE A 360 -13.28 8.22 6.02
N TYR A 361 -14.35 8.96 6.35
CA TYR A 361 -14.69 9.18 7.75
C TYR A 361 -15.29 7.92 8.37
N MET A 362 -15.00 7.69 9.66
CA MET A 362 -15.54 6.52 10.37
C MET A 362 -17.06 6.59 10.55
N ASP A 363 -17.65 7.79 10.65
CA ASP A 363 -19.11 7.98 10.70
C ASP A 363 -19.79 7.66 9.36
N ASP A 364 -19.16 7.98 8.22
CA ASP A 364 -19.65 7.58 6.89
C ASP A 364 -19.58 6.06 6.66
N ILE A 365 -18.53 5.40 7.18
CA ILE A 365 -18.42 3.93 7.20
C ILE A 365 -19.59 3.33 8.00
N GLU A 366 -19.85 3.86 9.19
CA GLU A 366 -20.96 3.42 10.04
C GLU A 366 -22.33 3.68 9.41
N LYS A 367 -22.49 4.82 8.73
CA LYS A 367 -23.70 5.14 7.98
C LYS A 367 -23.99 4.10 6.90
N ALA A 368 -22.98 3.65 6.15
CA ALA A 368 -23.15 2.60 5.14
C ALA A 368 -23.64 1.28 5.75
N PHE A 369 -23.10 0.89 6.92
CA PHE A 369 -23.54 -0.32 7.61
C PHE A 369 -24.92 -0.21 8.27
N ASN A 370 -25.39 1.02 8.52
CA ASN A 370 -26.77 1.28 8.95
C ASN A 370 -27.73 1.46 7.76
N GLY A 371 -27.21 1.48 6.53
CA GLY A 371 -27.97 1.56 5.28
C GLY A 371 -28.60 0.24 4.86
N LYS A 372 -29.14 0.20 3.64
CA LYS A 372 -29.85 -0.99 3.11
C LYS A 372 -28.89 -2.14 2.80
N PHE A 373 -29.36 -3.36 3.00
CA PHE A 373 -28.67 -4.56 2.56
C PHE A 373 -28.84 -4.75 1.05
N LYS A 374 -27.91 -5.49 0.44
CA LYS A 374 -27.98 -5.87 -0.97
C LYS A 374 -28.39 -7.33 -1.11
N GLU A 375 -29.36 -7.60 -1.98
CA GLU A 375 -29.80 -8.96 -2.30
C GLU A 375 -29.68 -9.27 -3.78
N GLN A 376 -29.54 -10.56 -4.06
CA GLN A 376 -29.77 -11.14 -5.38
C GLN A 376 -30.84 -12.22 -5.23
N ARG A 377 -32.04 -11.98 -5.77
CA ARG A 377 -33.19 -12.87 -5.60
C ARG A 377 -32.99 -14.28 -6.19
N ASN A 378 -32.31 -14.35 -7.32
CA ASN A 378 -31.88 -15.60 -7.98
C ASN A 378 -30.64 -15.32 -8.85
N SER A 379 -29.94 -16.35 -9.33
CA SER A 379 -28.66 -16.22 -10.06
C SER A 379 -28.70 -15.29 -11.26
N GLU A 380 -29.87 -15.17 -11.91
CA GLU A 380 -30.08 -14.35 -13.12
C GLU A 380 -30.57 -12.93 -12.81
N SER A 381 -30.99 -12.66 -11.58
CA SER A 381 -31.51 -11.35 -11.19
C SER A 381 -30.39 -10.35 -10.94
N ALA A 382 -30.68 -9.09 -11.24
CA ALA A 382 -29.83 -7.98 -10.82
C ALA A 382 -29.78 -7.88 -9.29
N TRP A 383 -28.68 -7.33 -8.79
CA TRP A 383 -28.53 -7.03 -7.37
C TRP A 383 -29.34 -5.78 -7.01
N THR A 384 -30.22 -5.88 -6.02
CA THR A 384 -31.13 -4.80 -5.61
C THR A 384 -31.08 -4.55 -4.11
N PRO A 385 -31.40 -3.34 -3.63
CA PRO A 385 -31.54 -3.07 -2.21
C PRO A 385 -32.71 -3.85 -1.61
N VAL A 386 -32.50 -4.42 -0.43
CA VAL A 386 -33.55 -5.07 0.37
C VAL A 386 -34.46 -3.98 0.97
N PRO A 387 -35.80 -4.08 0.81
CA PRO A 387 -36.75 -3.20 1.48
C PRO A 387 -36.65 -3.30 3.00
N GLU A 388 -36.75 -2.17 3.70
CA GLU A 388 -36.56 -2.11 5.16
C GLU A 388 -37.63 -2.92 5.91
N GLU A 389 -38.82 -3.09 5.32
CA GLU A 389 -39.91 -3.89 5.89
C GLU A 389 -39.59 -5.39 5.94
N GLN A 390 -38.63 -5.86 5.14
CA GLN A 390 -38.17 -7.25 5.10
C GLN A 390 -36.98 -7.50 6.02
N VAL A 391 -36.39 -6.45 6.61
CA VAL A 391 -35.26 -6.58 7.53
C VAL A 391 -35.78 -7.03 8.90
N PRO A 392 -35.31 -8.16 9.45
CA PRO A 392 -35.79 -8.67 10.73
C PRO A 392 -35.30 -7.81 11.90
N LYS A 393 -35.90 -8.06 13.08
CA LYS A 393 -35.53 -7.40 14.35
C LYS A 393 -34.99 -8.43 15.34
N PRO A 394 -33.89 -8.14 16.07
CA PRO A 394 -33.06 -6.93 16.00
C PRO A 394 -32.37 -6.79 14.64
N ARG A 395 -31.93 -5.58 14.27
CA ARG A 395 -31.33 -5.36 12.94
C ARG A 395 -30.08 -6.25 12.80
N PRO A 396 -29.98 -7.06 11.74
CA PRO A 396 -28.78 -7.82 11.41
C PRO A 396 -27.51 -6.97 11.45
N GLY A 397 -26.47 -7.43 12.14
CA GLY A 397 -25.20 -6.71 12.27
C GLY A 397 -25.05 -5.80 13.50
N CYS A 398 -26.11 -5.63 14.31
CA CYS A 398 -26.00 -4.93 15.59
C CYS A 398 -25.31 -5.79 16.66
N CYS A 399 -24.54 -5.16 17.54
CA CYS A 399 -23.92 -5.86 18.67
C CYS A 399 -24.96 -6.14 19.77
N ALA A 400 -24.88 -7.32 20.39
CA ALA A 400 -25.74 -7.65 21.53
C ALA A 400 -25.54 -6.63 22.66
N GLY A 401 -26.64 -6.14 23.24
CA GLY A 401 -26.63 -5.13 24.30
C GLY A 401 -26.55 -3.69 23.79
N ASP A 402 -26.57 -3.46 22.48
CA ASP A 402 -26.46 -2.13 21.87
C ASP A 402 -27.59 -1.84 20.87
N GLY A 403 -27.98 -0.57 20.74
CA GLY A 403 -28.97 -0.07 19.79
C GLY A 403 -30.25 -0.93 19.72
N SER A 404 -30.57 -1.42 18.51
CA SER A 404 -31.76 -2.26 18.27
C SER A 404 -31.71 -3.64 18.96
N ALA A 405 -30.53 -4.06 19.40
CA ALA A 405 -30.27 -5.33 20.06
C ALA A 405 -30.03 -5.17 21.59
N ALA A 406 -30.41 -4.04 22.18
CA ALA A 406 -30.22 -3.75 23.61
C ALA A 406 -30.88 -4.80 24.55
N ALA A 407 -31.95 -5.46 24.11
CA ALA A 407 -32.63 -6.50 24.89
C ALA A 407 -31.87 -7.84 24.95
N TYR A 408 -30.88 -8.05 24.09
CA TYR A 408 -30.13 -9.31 23.99
C TYR A 408 -28.80 -9.19 24.73
N LYS A 409 -28.56 -10.10 25.68
CA LYS A 409 -27.27 -10.14 26.42
C LYS A 409 -26.13 -10.77 25.62
N SER A 410 -26.45 -11.62 24.64
CA SER A 410 -25.49 -12.34 23.81
C SER A 410 -26.09 -12.63 22.43
N SER A 411 -25.25 -12.67 21.40
CA SER A 411 -25.65 -13.02 20.03
C SER A 411 -26.18 -14.44 19.88
N THR A 412 -25.82 -15.34 20.80
CA THR A 412 -26.32 -16.73 20.83
C THR A 412 -27.84 -16.79 21.06
N THR A 413 -28.43 -15.71 21.55
CA THR A 413 -29.88 -15.57 21.80
C THR A 413 -30.62 -14.81 20.70
N PHE A 414 -29.95 -14.44 19.61
CA PHE A 414 -30.61 -13.79 18.48
C PHE A 414 -31.63 -14.72 17.81
N PRO A 415 -32.76 -14.20 17.30
CA PRO A 415 -33.74 -14.99 16.56
C PRO A 415 -33.13 -15.60 15.29
N ASP A 416 -33.56 -16.82 14.95
CA ASP A 416 -33.08 -17.54 13.76
C ASP A 416 -33.30 -16.75 12.46
N ASP A 417 -34.38 -15.96 12.36
CA ASP A 417 -34.65 -15.11 11.19
C ASP A 417 -33.58 -14.03 11.01
N THR A 418 -33.11 -13.42 12.12
CA THR A 418 -32.02 -12.43 12.09
C THR A 418 -30.71 -13.07 11.66
N LEU A 419 -30.40 -14.24 12.22
CA LEU A 419 -29.18 -14.99 11.91
C LEU A 419 -29.18 -15.53 10.47
N THR A 420 -30.32 -16.02 9.99
CA THR A 420 -30.48 -16.51 8.61
C THR A 420 -30.41 -15.35 7.63
N PHE A 421 -30.97 -14.19 7.98
CA PHE A 421 -30.88 -13.00 7.15
C PHE A 421 -29.42 -12.55 6.97
N ILE A 422 -28.66 -12.36 8.07
CA ILE A 422 -27.28 -11.89 7.96
C ILE A 422 -26.39 -12.88 7.21
N LYS A 423 -26.63 -14.19 7.40
CA LYS A 423 -25.93 -15.25 6.66
C LYS A 423 -26.05 -15.06 5.14
N ASN A 424 -27.23 -14.66 4.67
CA ASN A 424 -27.54 -14.55 3.25
C ASN A 424 -27.31 -13.14 2.67
N HIS A 425 -27.20 -12.11 3.51
CA HIS A 425 -27.08 -10.70 3.13
C HIS A 425 -25.89 -9.99 3.81
N PRO A 426 -24.65 -10.47 3.66
CA PRO A 426 -23.49 -9.82 4.27
C PRO A 426 -23.07 -8.51 3.58
N LEU A 427 -23.58 -8.22 2.37
CA LEU A 427 -23.18 -7.06 1.56
C LEU A 427 -24.17 -5.89 1.72
N MET A 428 -23.65 -4.70 1.99
CA MET A 428 -24.42 -3.45 2.01
C MET A 428 -24.62 -2.90 0.59
N ASP A 429 -25.76 -2.24 0.34
CA ASP A 429 -26.09 -1.69 -0.98
C ASP A 429 -25.28 -0.43 -1.30
N GLU A 430 -25.15 0.47 -0.32
CA GLU A 430 -24.42 1.72 -0.47
C GLU A 430 -22.89 1.52 -0.36
N ALA A 431 -22.16 2.26 -1.18
CA ALA A 431 -20.71 2.38 -1.06
C ALA A 431 -20.36 3.53 -0.11
N VAL A 432 -19.34 3.33 0.71
CA VAL A 432 -18.79 4.37 1.58
C VAL A 432 -18.18 5.48 0.71
N PRO A 433 -18.67 6.72 0.79
CA PRO A 433 -18.12 7.83 0.01
C PRO A 433 -16.75 8.24 0.55
N SER A 434 -15.84 8.65 -0.34
CA SER A 434 -14.64 9.36 0.10
C SER A 434 -14.98 10.76 0.62
N VAL A 435 -14.14 11.29 1.51
CA VAL A 435 -14.23 12.67 2.00
C VAL A 435 -14.29 13.62 0.80
N ASN A 436 -15.28 14.52 0.79
CA ASN A 436 -15.55 15.47 -0.28
C ASN A 436 -15.85 14.84 -1.67
N HIS A 437 -16.17 13.54 -1.72
CA HIS A 437 -16.48 12.78 -2.94
C HIS A 437 -15.41 12.86 -4.03
N ARG A 438 -14.13 12.99 -3.64
CA ARG A 438 -12.98 13.01 -4.55
C ARG A 438 -11.70 12.53 -3.87
N PRO A 439 -10.63 12.21 -4.61
CA PRO A 439 -9.33 11.93 -4.03
C PRO A 439 -8.65 13.21 -3.55
N TYR A 440 -7.78 13.10 -2.54
CA TYR A 440 -6.87 14.16 -2.13
C TYR A 440 -5.70 14.34 -3.11
N PHE A 441 -5.31 13.26 -3.78
CA PHE A 441 -4.23 13.22 -4.76
C PHE A 441 -4.51 12.16 -5.81
N THR A 442 -4.12 12.42 -7.06
CA THR A 442 -4.19 11.48 -8.18
C THR A 442 -2.87 11.48 -8.94
N ARG A 443 -2.50 10.31 -9.47
CA ARG A 443 -1.35 10.11 -10.36
C ARG A 443 -1.78 9.14 -11.46
N THR A 444 -1.89 9.62 -12.69
CA THR A 444 -2.53 8.89 -13.79
C THR A 444 -1.73 8.85 -15.07
N THR A 445 -0.72 9.71 -15.21
CA THR A 445 0.19 9.71 -16.37
C THR A 445 1.53 9.02 -16.07
N SER A 446 1.70 8.51 -14.85
CA SER A 446 2.91 7.80 -14.42
C SER A 446 2.90 6.33 -14.85
N ARG A 447 4.08 5.79 -15.14
CA ARG A 447 4.29 4.37 -15.48
C ARG A 447 4.32 3.43 -14.26
N PHE A 448 4.21 3.97 -13.05
CA PHE A 448 4.27 3.24 -11.79
C PHE A 448 3.00 3.47 -10.98
N LYS A 449 2.63 2.48 -10.17
CA LYS A 449 1.56 2.64 -9.17
C LYS A 449 2.12 3.06 -7.82
N LEU A 450 1.27 3.68 -7.02
CA LEU A 450 1.54 3.97 -5.62
C LEU A 450 1.18 2.75 -4.77
N THR A 451 1.99 2.46 -3.75
CA THR A 451 1.93 1.20 -2.99
C THR A 451 1.74 1.38 -1.50
N GLN A 452 2.37 2.40 -0.90
CA GLN A 452 2.43 2.58 0.56
C GLN A 452 2.08 4.00 0.95
N LEU A 453 1.60 4.17 2.19
CA LEU A 453 1.16 5.46 2.74
C LEU A 453 1.65 5.63 4.18
N ALA A 454 2.28 6.77 4.45
CA ALA A 454 2.46 7.30 5.80
C ALA A 454 1.96 8.74 5.86
N VAL A 455 1.38 9.14 6.99
CA VAL A 455 0.68 10.43 7.11
C VAL A 455 1.09 11.16 8.38
N ASP A 456 1.38 12.45 8.23
CA ASP A 456 1.59 13.41 9.29
C ASP A 456 0.44 14.42 9.27
N THR A 457 -0.52 14.34 10.20
CA THR A 457 -1.67 15.26 10.27
C THR A 457 -1.40 16.55 11.05
N SER A 458 -0.16 16.76 11.50
CA SER A 458 0.19 17.83 12.42
C SER A 458 1.59 18.37 12.12
N ALA A 459 1.88 18.53 10.83
CA ALA A 459 3.16 18.98 10.33
C ALA A 459 3.31 20.49 10.52
N GLY A 460 4.56 20.92 10.64
CA GLY A 460 4.95 22.32 10.77
C GLY A 460 4.79 22.93 12.18
N PRO A 461 5.23 24.19 12.34
CA PRO A 461 5.36 24.83 13.65
C PRO A 461 4.04 24.91 14.43
N TYR A 462 2.93 25.13 13.71
CA TYR A 462 1.59 25.26 14.26
C TYR A 462 0.80 23.94 14.26
N LYS A 463 1.40 22.84 13.80
CA LYS A 463 0.79 21.51 13.79
C LYS A 463 -0.56 21.44 13.06
N ASN A 464 -0.70 22.20 11.98
CA ASN A 464 -1.95 22.43 11.26
C ASN A 464 -1.91 21.95 9.81
N HIS A 465 -0.78 21.41 9.33
CA HIS A 465 -0.66 20.88 7.98
C HIS A 465 -0.71 19.36 7.96
N THR A 466 -1.32 18.81 6.90
CA THR A 466 -1.32 17.37 6.64
C THR A 466 -0.34 17.07 5.51
N VAL A 467 0.68 16.25 5.79
CA VAL A 467 1.67 15.78 4.82
C VAL A 467 1.50 14.28 4.60
N LEU A 468 1.45 13.87 3.33
CA LEU A 468 1.38 12.48 2.91
C LEU A 468 2.74 12.06 2.33
N PHE A 469 3.21 10.87 2.70
CA PHE A 469 4.35 10.21 2.09
C PHE A 469 3.85 8.96 1.37
N LEU A 470 4.02 8.92 0.04
CA LEU A 470 3.53 7.84 -0.82
C LEU A 470 4.68 7.06 -1.40
N GLY A 471 4.74 5.76 -1.12
CA GLY A 471 5.67 4.83 -1.76
C GLY A 471 5.16 4.38 -3.12
N SER A 472 6.04 3.91 -3.98
CA SER A 472 5.73 3.48 -5.34
C SER A 472 6.34 2.13 -5.72
N GLU A 473 5.91 1.57 -6.85
CA GLU A 473 6.45 0.33 -7.41
C GLU A 473 7.87 0.49 -7.99
N ASP A 474 8.28 1.71 -8.36
CA ASP A 474 9.59 2.00 -8.96
C ASP A 474 10.61 2.59 -7.98
N GLY A 475 10.32 2.55 -6.68
CA GLY A 475 11.25 2.89 -5.61
C GLY A 475 11.35 4.36 -5.27
N ARG A 476 10.35 5.13 -5.71
CA ARG A 476 10.17 6.54 -5.34
C ARG A 476 9.32 6.72 -4.11
N VAL A 477 9.58 7.81 -3.40
CA VAL A 477 8.70 8.37 -2.37
C VAL A 477 8.26 9.76 -2.79
N LEU A 478 6.95 9.95 -2.90
CA LEU A 478 6.33 11.25 -3.14
C LEU A 478 5.93 11.88 -1.82
N LYS A 479 6.27 13.16 -1.62
CA LYS A 479 5.87 13.95 -0.46
C LYS A 479 4.86 15.00 -0.87
N ILE A 480 3.67 14.96 -0.27
CA ILE A 480 2.53 15.76 -0.70
C ILE A 480 2.00 16.58 0.47
N LEU A 481 1.79 17.87 0.23
CA LEU A 481 1.02 18.73 1.13
C LEU A 481 -0.46 18.58 0.75
N ALA A 482 -1.25 17.92 1.59
CA ALA A 482 -2.65 17.67 1.32
C ALA A 482 -3.54 18.84 1.75
N SER A 483 -4.37 19.30 0.82
CA SER A 483 -5.49 20.18 1.15
C SER A 483 -6.67 19.32 1.59
N THR A 484 -6.96 19.33 2.89
CA THR A 484 -8.01 18.47 3.48
C THR A 484 -9.37 19.17 3.61
N GLN A 485 -9.41 20.50 3.49
CA GLN A 485 -10.62 21.31 3.68
C GLN A 485 -11.19 21.76 2.33
N LEU A 486 -12.52 21.75 2.18
CA LEU A 486 -13.21 22.21 0.96
C LEU A 486 -12.91 23.68 0.61
N ASN A 487 -12.74 24.53 1.63
CA ASN A 487 -12.45 25.96 1.48
C ASN A 487 -11.02 26.29 1.91
N ALA A 488 -10.07 25.36 1.69
CA ALA A 488 -8.68 25.62 2.00
C ALA A 488 -8.15 26.79 1.16
N SER A 489 -7.26 27.59 1.75
CA SER A 489 -6.54 28.67 1.08
C SER A 489 -5.58 28.17 -0.01
N PHE A 490 -5.26 26.87 -0.03
CA PHE A 490 -4.35 26.25 -0.98
C PHE A 490 -4.90 24.90 -1.50
N SER A 491 -4.49 24.53 -2.71
CA SER A 491 -4.75 23.21 -3.30
C SER A 491 -3.66 22.21 -2.91
N THR A 492 -3.96 20.91 -2.93
CA THR A 492 -2.94 19.86 -2.75
C THR A 492 -1.72 20.10 -3.64
N GLN A 493 -0.52 19.87 -3.11
CA GLN A 493 0.75 20.07 -3.82
C GLN A 493 1.67 18.87 -3.70
N LEU A 494 2.37 18.55 -4.79
CA LEU A 494 3.50 17.62 -4.76
C LEU A 494 4.75 18.42 -4.37
N LEU A 495 5.18 18.29 -3.12
CA LEU A 495 6.36 19.00 -2.64
C LEU A 495 7.63 18.37 -3.21
N GLU A 496 7.75 17.04 -3.12
CA GLU A 496 8.98 16.35 -3.49
C GLU A 496 8.72 14.99 -4.16
N ASP A 497 9.55 14.65 -5.15
CA ASP A 497 9.64 13.31 -5.78
C ASP A 497 11.07 12.78 -5.60
N ILE A 498 11.23 11.72 -4.80
CA ILE A 498 12.54 11.25 -4.33
C ILE A 498 12.78 9.81 -4.80
N ASP A 499 13.83 9.55 -5.59
CA ASP A 499 14.28 8.19 -5.93
C ASP A 499 15.08 7.61 -4.75
N VAL A 500 14.47 6.74 -3.94
CA VAL A 500 15.07 6.25 -2.68
C VAL A 500 15.82 4.93 -2.86
N TYR A 501 15.46 4.14 -3.87
CA TYR A 501 16.05 2.81 -4.07
C TYR A 501 17.53 2.92 -4.45
N ASN A 502 18.41 2.35 -3.61
CA ASN A 502 19.84 2.28 -3.90
C ASN A 502 20.22 0.87 -4.39
N PRO A 503 20.51 0.66 -5.69
CA PRO A 503 20.84 -0.65 -6.24
C PRO A 503 22.07 -1.29 -5.57
N THR A 504 23.05 -0.50 -5.14
CA THR A 504 24.28 -1.04 -4.52
C THR A 504 24.02 -1.67 -3.15
N LYS A 505 22.93 -1.29 -2.48
CA LYS A 505 22.57 -1.78 -1.15
C LYS A 505 21.33 -2.67 -1.17
N CYS A 506 20.45 -2.52 -2.15
CA CYS A 506 19.13 -3.15 -2.16
C CYS A 506 18.94 -4.18 -3.27
N ASN A 507 19.83 -4.27 -4.26
CA ASN A 507 19.72 -5.26 -5.33
C ASN A 507 20.47 -6.55 -4.98
N VAL A 508 19.75 -7.56 -4.48
CA VAL A 508 20.31 -8.89 -4.18
C VAL A 508 19.83 -9.95 -5.17
N ARG A 509 18.52 -9.98 -5.47
CA ARG A 509 17.87 -10.98 -6.34
C ARG A 509 17.20 -10.35 -7.57
N GLY A 510 17.85 -9.35 -8.15
CA GLY A 510 17.30 -8.54 -9.24
C GLY A 510 16.64 -7.26 -8.74
N GLU A 511 16.29 -6.38 -9.69
CA GLU A 511 15.73 -5.07 -9.37
C GLU A 511 14.24 -5.16 -8.97
N ASP A 512 13.97 -5.55 -7.72
CA ASP A 512 12.68 -5.32 -7.07
C ASP A 512 12.71 -3.97 -6.33
N ARG A 513 12.21 -2.94 -7.03
CA ARG A 513 12.18 -1.56 -6.53
C ARG A 513 10.90 -1.22 -5.76
N ARG A 514 9.99 -2.19 -5.57
CA ARG A 514 8.70 -1.92 -4.92
C ARG A 514 8.90 -1.47 -3.48
N VAL A 515 8.35 -0.32 -3.11
CA VAL A 515 8.26 0.09 -1.70
C VAL A 515 7.22 -0.80 -1.01
N LEU A 516 7.67 -1.56 -0.01
CA LEU A 516 6.88 -2.56 0.72
C LEU A 516 6.37 -2.07 2.07
N GLY A 517 6.99 -1.04 2.65
CA GLY A 517 6.54 -0.47 3.91
C GLY A 517 7.07 0.94 4.12
N LEU A 518 6.28 1.76 4.81
CA LEU A 518 6.65 3.09 5.26
C LEU A 518 6.37 3.21 6.75
N GLU A 519 7.33 3.67 7.53
CA GLU A 519 7.13 4.00 8.94
C GLU A 519 7.63 5.40 9.25
N LEU A 520 6.73 6.23 9.77
CA LEU A 520 6.99 7.64 10.03
C LEU A 520 7.52 7.85 11.45
N ASP A 521 8.68 8.49 11.55
CA ASP A 521 9.22 8.99 12.79
C ASP A 521 9.27 10.51 12.88
N ARG A 522 8.17 11.07 13.40
CA ARG A 522 7.96 12.52 13.57
C ARG A 522 8.91 13.12 14.61
N GLU A 523 9.32 12.35 15.61
CA GLU A 523 10.12 12.85 16.73
C GLU A 523 11.58 13.05 16.31
N HIS A 524 12.16 12.08 15.60
CA HIS A 524 13.54 12.14 15.09
C HIS A 524 13.62 12.53 13.61
N HIS A 525 12.53 13.07 13.08
CA HIS A 525 12.41 13.66 11.76
C HIS A 525 12.85 12.76 10.61
N ALA A 526 12.41 11.50 10.64
CA ALA A 526 12.76 10.49 9.65
C ALA A 526 11.54 9.70 9.12
N LEU A 527 11.69 9.14 7.93
CA LEU A 527 10.80 8.17 7.31
C LEU A 527 11.62 6.92 7.00
N PHE A 528 11.20 5.77 7.51
CA PHE A 528 11.79 4.48 7.16
C PHE A 528 11.08 3.92 5.94
N VAL A 529 11.84 3.59 4.90
CA VAL A 529 11.35 3.09 3.61
C VAL A 529 11.88 1.68 3.43
N ALA A 530 10.98 0.71 3.41
CA ALA A 530 11.35 -0.70 3.27
C ALA A 530 11.17 -1.19 1.83
N PHE A 531 12.18 -1.91 1.36
CA PHE A 531 12.21 -2.72 0.14
C PHE A 531 12.39 -4.19 0.52
N SER A 532 12.32 -5.10 -0.45
CA SER A 532 12.48 -6.53 -0.18
C SER A 532 13.81 -6.85 0.53
N SER A 533 14.93 -6.27 0.08
CA SER A 533 16.26 -6.60 0.61
C SER A 533 16.87 -5.56 1.55
N CYS A 534 16.23 -4.41 1.77
CA CYS A 534 16.81 -3.34 2.58
C CYS A 534 15.75 -2.41 3.20
N VAL A 535 16.12 -1.69 4.26
CA VAL A 535 15.35 -0.57 4.83
C VAL A 535 16.22 0.69 4.80
N VAL A 536 15.69 1.81 4.32
CA VAL A 536 16.40 3.09 4.17
C VAL A 536 15.79 4.14 5.11
N ARG A 537 16.62 4.91 5.81
CA ARG A 537 16.20 6.02 6.68
C ARG A 537 16.29 7.34 5.91
N VAL A 538 15.15 7.88 5.50
CA VAL A 538 15.02 9.12 4.71
C VAL A 538 14.69 10.30 5.63
N PRO A 539 15.42 11.43 5.60
CA PRO A 539 15.02 12.64 6.33
C PRO A 539 13.68 13.18 5.85
N LEU A 540 12.79 13.61 6.77
CA LEU A 540 11.48 14.14 6.38
C LEU A 540 11.57 15.44 5.59
N SER A 541 12.63 16.22 5.80
CA SER A 541 12.89 17.46 5.07
C SER A 541 14.37 17.68 4.82
N ARG A 542 14.67 18.48 3.80
CA ARG A 542 16.01 18.83 3.30
C ARG A 542 16.29 20.32 3.47
N CYS A 543 15.79 20.92 4.56
CA CYS A 543 15.82 22.37 4.75
C CYS A 543 17.23 22.96 4.69
N ASN A 544 18.22 22.21 5.22
CA ASN A 544 19.62 22.62 5.23
C ASN A 544 20.21 22.72 3.80
N ASP A 545 19.66 22.02 2.82
CA ASP A 545 20.12 22.05 1.43
C ASP A 545 19.86 23.42 0.78
N TYR A 546 18.89 24.18 1.29
CA TYR A 546 18.64 25.56 0.85
C TYR A 546 19.63 26.57 1.44
N GLY A 547 20.40 26.18 2.47
CA GLY A 547 21.45 27.00 3.08
C GLY A 547 20.99 28.41 3.44
N SER A 548 21.68 29.41 2.91
CA SER A 548 21.38 30.84 3.08
C SER A 548 20.49 31.43 1.97
N CYS A 549 19.87 30.59 1.13
CA CYS A 549 18.95 31.05 0.09
C CYS A 549 17.51 31.12 0.64
N LYS A 550 17.10 32.30 1.11
CA LYS A 550 15.74 32.56 1.61
C LYS A 550 14.66 32.19 0.59
N LYS A 551 14.88 32.57 -0.67
CA LYS A 551 13.94 32.33 -1.75
C LYS A 551 13.65 30.85 -1.94
N SER A 552 14.67 30.00 -2.07
CA SER A 552 14.48 28.55 -2.23
C SER A 552 13.86 27.92 -0.98
N CYS A 553 14.26 28.37 0.21
CA CYS A 553 13.66 27.91 1.47
C CYS A 553 12.15 28.15 1.51
N LEU A 554 11.69 29.38 1.25
CA LEU A 554 10.27 29.73 1.31
C LEU A 554 9.49 29.21 0.10
N SER A 555 10.13 29.07 -1.07
CA SER A 555 9.51 28.48 -2.28
C SER A 555 9.36 26.96 -2.18
N SER A 556 10.06 26.30 -1.26
CA SER A 556 9.89 24.86 -1.01
C SER A 556 8.48 24.51 -0.52
N ARG A 557 7.82 25.46 0.15
CA ARG A 557 6.51 25.31 0.80
C ARG A 557 6.43 24.12 1.76
N ASP A 558 7.57 23.59 2.17
CA ASP A 558 7.67 22.44 3.04
C ASP A 558 7.29 22.84 4.48
N PRO A 559 6.21 22.27 5.07
CA PRO A 559 5.81 22.61 6.44
C PRO A 559 6.92 22.36 7.46
N TYR A 560 7.87 21.48 7.16
CA TYR A 560 9.00 21.18 8.04
C TYR A 560 10.18 22.14 7.89
N CYS A 561 10.16 23.09 6.95
CA CYS A 561 11.22 24.06 6.74
C CYS A 561 10.80 25.47 7.12
N VAL A 562 11.69 26.17 7.82
CA VAL A 562 11.50 27.57 8.23
C VAL A 562 12.76 28.37 7.97
N TRP A 563 12.58 29.64 7.60
CA TRP A 563 13.68 30.60 7.46
C TRP A 563 13.92 31.31 8.79
N GLN A 564 15.15 31.21 9.33
CA GLN A 564 15.53 31.91 10.54
C GLN A 564 16.05 33.33 10.25
N ARG A 565 15.84 34.25 11.21
CA ARG A 565 16.42 35.61 11.16
C ARG A 565 17.94 35.64 11.07
N THR A 566 18.61 34.56 11.49
CA THR A 566 20.07 34.36 11.37
C THR A 566 20.55 34.20 9.94
N GLY A 567 19.64 34.05 8.97
CA GLY A 567 19.98 33.96 7.55
C GLY A 567 20.17 32.54 7.03
N SER A 568 19.50 31.55 7.64
CA SER A 568 19.57 30.14 7.20
C SER A 568 18.19 29.47 7.18
N CYS A 569 18.03 28.52 6.27
CA CYS A 569 16.89 27.61 6.24
C CYS A 569 17.17 26.41 7.14
N VAL A 570 16.23 26.08 8.02
CA VAL A 570 16.39 25.00 8.99
C VAL A 570 15.12 24.18 9.13
N THR A 571 15.30 22.96 9.63
CA THR A 571 14.21 22.09 10.01
C THR A 571 13.51 22.58 11.26
N VAL A 572 12.18 22.48 11.29
CA VAL A 572 11.35 22.74 12.47
C VAL A 572 11.68 21.72 13.57
N VAL A 573 12.10 22.21 14.74
CA VAL A 573 12.32 21.39 15.93
C VAL A 573 11.20 21.59 16.96
N PRO A 574 10.90 20.59 17.81
CA PRO A 574 9.95 20.76 18.90
C PRO A 574 10.35 21.94 19.79
N ARG A 575 9.38 22.83 20.08
CA ARG A 575 9.57 24.08 20.88
C ARG A 575 10.48 25.12 20.21
N PHE A 576 10.22 25.42 18.94
CA PHE A 576 10.86 26.54 18.25
C PHE A 576 10.55 27.88 18.97
N ARG A 577 11.56 28.51 19.61
CA ARG A 577 11.40 29.77 20.38
C ARG A 577 11.90 31.03 19.65
N GLY A 578 12.55 30.86 18.50
CA GLY A 578 13.05 31.97 17.68
C GLY A 578 12.00 32.49 16.70
N GLY A 579 12.09 33.76 16.31
CA GLY A 579 11.31 34.28 15.20
C GLY A 579 11.71 33.61 13.89
N PHE A 580 10.73 33.12 13.14
CA PHE A 580 10.91 32.47 11.85
C PHE A 580 9.95 33.03 10.81
N GLU A 581 10.29 32.83 9.54
CA GLU A 581 9.42 33.08 8.40
C GLU A 581 9.13 31.76 7.69
N GLN A 582 7.87 31.57 7.29
CA GLN A 582 7.41 30.40 6.55
C GLN A 582 6.21 30.80 5.69
N ASP A 583 6.15 30.31 4.45
CA ASP A 583 4.97 30.43 3.59
C ASP A 583 4.67 29.08 2.94
N VAL A 584 3.65 28.39 3.46
CA VAL A 584 3.21 27.08 2.99
C VAL A 584 2.05 27.21 2.00
N GLU A 585 1.22 28.26 2.12
CA GLU A 585 -0.08 28.35 1.47
C GLU A 585 -0.07 29.17 0.17
N ASN A 586 0.65 30.30 0.14
CA ASN A 586 0.63 31.24 -0.98
C ASN A 586 1.91 31.19 -1.81
N GLY A 587 3.01 30.72 -1.22
CA GLY A 587 4.32 30.68 -1.85
C GLY A 587 4.95 32.08 -1.93
N TYR A 588 6.27 32.15 -1.79
CA TYR A 588 6.98 33.43 -1.72
C TYR A 588 6.86 34.21 -3.04
N PRO A 589 6.36 35.46 -3.05
CA PRO A 589 6.20 36.24 -4.27
C PRO A 589 7.55 36.48 -4.96
N HIS A 590 7.53 36.48 -6.30
CA HIS A 590 8.69 36.72 -7.16
C HIS A 590 9.30 38.11 -6.95
N TYR A 591 10.06 38.32 -5.88
CA TYR A 591 11.01 39.42 -5.77
C TYR A 591 12.37 38.99 -6.36
N PRO A 592 13.10 39.89 -7.04
CA PRO A 592 14.36 39.57 -7.71
C PRO A 592 15.53 39.48 -6.71
N ASP A 593 15.43 38.64 -5.68
CA ASP A 593 16.61 38.15 -4.97
C ASP A 593 17.11 36.92 -5.74
N SER A 594 18.17 37.10 -6.53
CA SER A 594 18.89 35.99 -7.14
C SER A 594 19.76 35.32 -6.09
N CYS A 595 19.41 34.11 -5.69
CA CYS A 595 20.36 33.26 -4.99
C CYS A 595 21.46 32.89 -5.99
N HIS A 596 22.71 33.24 -5.70
CA HIS A 596 23.83 32.65 -6.42
C HIS A 596 23.86 31.15 -6.10
N ASP A 597 23.91 30.31 -7.13
CA ASP A 597 23.91 28.85 -7.02
C ASP A 597 25.05 28.36 -6.10
N VAL A 598 24.74 28.05 -4.85
CA VAL A 598 25.66 27.35 -3.93
C VAL A 598 25.65 25.83 -4.19
N LEU A 599 24.72 25.34 -5.02
CA LEU A 599 24.63 23.92 -5.41
C LEU A 599 25.85 23.42 -6.23
N ALA A 600 26.72 24.33 -6.70
CA ALA A 600 27.95 23.97 -7.41
C ALA A 600 29.23 23.95 -6.53
N THR A 601 29.18 24.39 -5.27
CA THR A 601 30.40 24.61 -4.47
C THR A 601 30.59 23.72 -3.24
N THR A 602 29.69 22.78 -2.94
CA THR A 602 29.95 21.72 -1.96
C THR A 602 30.69 20.52 -2.58
N ARG A 603 31.69 20.78 -3.44
CA ARG A 603 32.88 19.92 -3.47
C ARG A 603 33.56 20.13 -2.12
N LYS A 604 33.32 19.24 -1.16
CA LYS A 604 34.21 19.11 0.00
C LYS A 604 35.62 18.91 -0.55
N GLN A 605 36.44 19.96 -0.49
CA GLN A 605 37.88 19.83 -0.57
C GLN A 605 38.31 18.98 0.62
N ASN A 606 38.47 17.68 0.38
CA ASN A 606 39.40 16.88 1.17
C ASN A 606 40.81 17.35 0.78
N THR A 607 41.26 18.45 1.38
CA THR A 607 42.70 18.75 1.45
C THR A 607 43.32 17.72 2.38
N LEU A 608 43.77 16.59 1.83
CA LEU A 608 44.81 15.69 2.36
C LEU A 608 44.96 14.47 1.42
N ALA A 609 45.30 14.70 0.15
CA ALA A 609 45.92 13.72 -0.74
C ALA A 609 46.23 14.40 -2.08
N ASP A 610 47.25 15.26 -2.11
CA ASP A 610 48.00 15.54 -3.35
C ASP A 610 49.27 16.32 -3.00
N SER A 611 50.31 15.56 -2.66
CA SER A 611 51.70 16.01 -2.69
C SER A 611 52.60 14.80 -2.80
N ALA A 612 52.76 14.28 -4.02
CA ALA A 612 54.02 13.71 -4.47
C ALA A 612 53.99 13.53 -6.00
N TYR A 613 55.05 14.02 -6.64
CA TYR A 613 55.48 13.78 -8.03
C TYR A 613 54.81 14.55 -9.18
N GLY A 614 55.45 15.68 -9.51
CA GLY A 614 56.45 15.62 -10.59
C GLY A 614 55.92 15.73 -12.01
N LYS A 615 55.78 16.97 -12.47
CA LYS A 615 55.58 17.43 -13.84
C LYS A 615 56.75 17.08 -14.76
N THR A 616 56.49 16.48 -15.92
CA THR A 616 57.20 16.81 -17.19
C THR A 616 56.28 16.57 -18.39
N THR A 617 56.09 17.64 -19.16
CA THR A 617 55.42 17.74 -20.47
C THR A 617 56.38 17.28 -21.58
N PRO A 618 55.91 16.95 -22.80
CA PRO A 618 55.68 17.97 -23.86
C PRO A 618 54.38 17.74 -24.68
N THR A 619 53.59 18.78 -24.99
CA THR A 619 53.52 19.52 -26.29
C THR A 619 53.49 18.59 -27.52
N THR A 620 52.54 18.63 -28.48
CA THR A 620 52.23 19.76 -29.38
C THR A 620 51.03 19.41 -30.32
N THR A 621 50.18 20.41 -30.63
CA THR A 621 49.48 20.74 -31.91
C THR A 621 48.58 19.76 -32.71
N ALA A 622 47.31 20.21 -32.84
CA ALA A 622 46.56 20.58 -34.06
C ALA A 622 46.02 19.54 -35.08
N SER A 623 44.69 19.64 -35.33
CA SER A 623 43.91 19.59 -36.60
C SER A 623 44.10 18.37 -37.55
N THR A 624 43.12 17.78 -38.25
CA THR A 624 41.92 18.29 -38.94
C THR A 624 41.19 17.10 -39.59
N THR A 625 39.85 17.11 -39.54
CA THR A 625 38.83 16.75 -40.58
C THR A 625 38.91 15.55 -41.54
N ASN A 626 37.70 14.96 -41.68
CA ASN A 626 36.97 14.49 -42.89
C ASN A 626 37.02 12.99 -43.26
N GLN A 627 35.87 12.31 -43.13
CA GLN A 627 34.92 11.90 -44.22
C GLN A 627 35.40 10.65 -44.98
N VAL A 628 34.63 9.65 -45.42
CA VAL A 628 33.20 9.33 -45.51
C VAL A 628 33.11 7.79 -45.70
N ALA A 629 31.93 7.22 -45.42
CA ALA A 629 31.46 5.81 -45.55
C ALA A 629 31.63 5.18 -46.97
N PRO A 630 31.12 3.96 -47.35
CA PRO A 630 30.30 2.96 -46.62
C PRO A 630 30.67 1.45 -46.86
N PHE A 631 29.90 0.55 -46.21
CA PHE A 631 29.60 -0.91 -46.38
C PHE A 631 29.91 -1.64 -47.72
N PRO A 632 29.81 -3.01 -47.89
CA PRO A 632 29.22 -4.07 -47.03
C PRO A 632 29.93 -5.47 -46.97
N LYS A 633 29.50 -6.27 -45.97
CA LYS A 633 29.21 -7.74 -45.89
C LYS A 633 29.78 -8.80 -46.89
N VAL A 634 30.30 -9.89 -46.26
CA VAL A 634 30.08 -11.36 -46.44
C VAL A 634 31.18 -12.25 -47.06
N ALA A 635 31.23 -13.47 -46.48
CA ALA A 635 31.94 -14.73 -46.82
C ALA A 635 33.41 -14.80 -46.36
N GLY A 636 33.96 -15.88 -45.83
CA GLY A 636 33.57 -17.29 -45.70
C GLY A 636 34.88 -18.08 -45.46
N ASP A 637 34.78 -19.22 -44.75
CA ASP A 637 35.81 -20.19 -44.33
C ASP A 637 37.16 -20.29 -45.10
N SER A 638 38.25 -20.60 -44.39
CA SER A 638 38.82 -21.97 -44.35
C SER A 638 40.19 -22.07 -43.63
N GLU A 639 40.26 -23.07 -42.73
CA GLU A 639 41.34 -24.06 -42.52
C GLU A 639 42.74 -23.77 -41.89
N ARG A 640 43.03 -24.67 -40.92
CA ARG A 640 44.29 -25.36 -40.51
C ARG A 640 45.41 -24.52 -39.86
N GLY A 641 45.99 -24.88 -38.70
CA GLY A 641 45.92 -26.06 -37.83
C GLY A 641 47.31 -26.69 -37.63
N THR A 642 47.73 -26.93 -36.38
CA THR A 642 48.63 -28.05 -35.93
C THR A 642 48.77 -28.10 -34.39
N GLY A 643 48.50 -29.27 -33.78
CA GLY A 643 48.64 -29.63 -32.34
C GLY A 643 50.06 -30.15 -31.98
N PRO A 644 50.30 -31.19 -31.13
CA PRO A 644 49.43 -32.09 -30.32
C PRO A 644 49.93 -32.31 -28.84
N ASP A 645 49.22 -33.02 -27.94
CA ASP A 645 49.37 -34.43 -27.49
C ASP A 645 48.36 -34.66 -26.32
N GLY A 646 47.75 -35.81 -25.99
CA GLY A 646 47.79 -37.21 -26.42
C GLY A 646 46.71 -38.03 -25.66
N SER A 647 46.23 -39.11 -26.30
CA SER A 647 45.12 -40.05 -25.97
C SER A 647 45.56 -41.22 -25.03
N PRO A 648 44.91 -42.42 -24.87
CA PRO A 648 43.55 -42.99 -25.17
C PRO A 648 43.04 -43.98 -24.03
N PRO A 649 42.25 -45.09 -24.24
CA PRO A 649 40.89 -45.30 -24.81
C PRO A 649 39.86 -46.17 -23.99
N VAL A 650 38.61 -46.14 -24.51
CA VAL A 650 37.32 -46.93 -24.46
C VAL A 650 37.30 -48.44 -24.06
N PRO A 651 36.13 -49.11 -23.80
CA PRO A 651 35.13 -49.53 -24.84
C PRO A 651 33.62 -49.49 -24.49
N VAL A 652 32.80 -49.68 -25.53
CA VAL A 652 31.33 -49.59 -25.71
C VAL A 652 30.63 -50.95 -25.53
N GLY A 653 29.33 -50.93 -25.21
CA GLY A 653 28.39 -52.05 -25.43
C GLY A 653 26.92 -51.60 -25.56
N ASP A 654 26.30 -51.97 -26.69
CA ASP A 654 24.86 -51.84 -27.05
C ASP A 654 23.95 -52.83 -26.29
N GLN A 655 22.67 -52.47 -26.06
CA GLN A 655 21.46 -53.24 -26.43
C GLN A 655 20.15 -52.72 -25.77
N GLY A 656 19.12 -52.48 -26.60
CA GLY A 656 17.75 -52.99 -26.40
C GLY A 656 16.72 -52.20 -25.56
N SER A 657 15.69 -51.64 -26.22
CA SER A 657 14.35 -51.35 -25.65
C SER A 657 13.55 -52.65 -25.40
N PRO A 658 12.55 -52.62 -24.49
CA PRO A 658 11.16 -52.54 -24.96
C PRO A 658 10.18 -51.74 -24.06
N ASP A 659 9.14 -51.22 -24.74
CA ASP A 659 7.72 -51.04 -24.39
C ASP A 659 7.26 -50.68 -22.97
N SER A 660 6.51 -49.56 -22.91
CA SER A 660 5.76 -49.09 -21.75
C SER A 660 4.28 -49.52 -21.86
N GLU A 661 3.83 -50.40 -20.97
CA GLU A 661 2.40 -50.63 -20.71
C GLU A 661 1.91 -49.81 -19.51
N ALA A 662 0.70 -49.26 -19.66
CA ALA A 662 -0.01 -48.52 -18.63
C ALA A 662 -0.63 -49.47 -17.60
N ILE A 663 -0.37 -49.23 -16.32
CA ILE A 663 -1.08 -49.90 -15.21
C ILE A 663 -1.92 -48.85 -14.47
N SER A 664 -3.22 -48.92 -14.70
CA SER A 664 -4.28 -48.40 -13.84
C SER A 664 -4.33 -49.20 -12.54
N VAL A 665 -4.21 -48.52 -11.40
CA VAL A 665 -4.43 -49.12 -10.08
C VAL A 665 -5.70 -48.53 -9.49
N GLU A 666 -6.73 -49.38 -9.42
CA GLU A 666 -7.91 -49.20 -8.58
C GLU A 666 -7.47 -49.19 -7.10
N MET A 667 -7.91 -48.19 -6.34
CA MET A 667 -7.90 -48.26 -4.88
C MET A 667 -9.33 -48.51 -4.39
N GLU A 668 -9.57 -49.76 -4.00
CA GLU A 668 -10.72 -50.17 -3.19
C GLU A 668 -10.72 -49.43 -1.85
N GLY A 669 -11.93 -49.07 -1.43
CA GLY A 669 -12.19 -48.35 -0.19
C GLY A 669 -11.88 -49.16 1.06
N LYS A 670 -11.43 -48.42 2.09
CA LYS A 670 -11.59 -48.81 3.48
C LYS A 670 -12.17 -47.64 4.25
N GLU A 671 -13.42 -47.80 4.68
CA GLU A 671 -14.03 -47.06 5.77
C GLU A 671 -13.14 -47.13 7.00
N VAL A 672 -12.79 -45.97 7.55
CA VAL A 672 -12.33 -45.84 8.93
C VAL A 672 -13.16 -44.73 9.57
N GLY A 673 -14.06 -45.12 10.46
CA GLY A 673 -14.90 -44.24 11.23
C GLY A 673 -14.09 -43.34 12.15
N CYS A 674 -14.39 -42.03 12.13
CA CYS A 674 -13.92 -41.10 13.16
C CYS A 674 -14.90 -41.12 14.33
N LEU A 675 -14.43 -41.72 15.42
CA LEU A 675 -14.94 -41.53 16.77
C LEU A 675 -14.76 -40.08 17.21
N SER A 676 -15.86 -39.51 17.66
CA SER A 676 -15.98 -38.33 18.51
C SER A 676 -15.13 -38.47 19.78
N ALA A 677 -14.34 -37.46 20.08
CA ALA A 677 -13.72 -37.27 21.38
C ALA A 677 -14.12 -35.90 21.92
N GLU A 678 -14.77 -35.93 23.08
CA GLU A 678 -15.05 -34.80 23.95
C GLU A 678 -13.73 -34.18 24.44
N LEU A 679 -13.60 -32.87 24.28
CA LEU A 679 -13.05 -31.89 25.24
C LEU A 679 -13.17 -30.47 24.69
#